data_AF-A0A7C2I109-F1
#
_entry.id   AF-A0A7C2I109-F1
#
_cell.length_a   1.000
_cell.length_b   1.000
_cell.length_c   1.000
_cell.angle_alpha   90.00
_cell.angle_beta   90.00
_cell.angle_gamma   90.00
#
_symmetry.space_group_name_H-M   'P 1'
#
loop_
_entity.id
_entity.type
_entity.pdbx_description
1 polymer ?
#
loop_
_entity_poly.entity_id
_entity_poly.type
_entity_poly.pdbx_seq_one_letter_code
_entity_poly.pdbx_strand_id
1 'polypeptide(L)'
;MAKARIGNAWLYDWNTGAAAPRPAHAFELNDETLRDGLQSPSVLHPPIETKIEILHMMAELGIESANIGYPGASPRALDDVVALAKEISATALPISPNCAGRTTEADILPIAEVQDRAGIPIVAALFIGSSPIRQFAEGWDLDFLLRTTEEAVTLARRLGLEVMYVTEDTTRARPDHLRRLYTTAINCGARRICLADTVGHITPWGARRLVRFMRRVVAATGEPVKIDWHGHRDRGLDVLNSLAAIEAGADRVHACALGIGERVGNTAMDLLLVNLKLLGWRDRDLSALPRYCEVVARAVGLPIPPNYPVLGKDAFETSTGVHAAAILKAFRKGDHWLANRVYSGVPAEEVGRSQVISIGPMSGQANVQFWLQRRGVEATPALLEAILQAAKTGNRVLRDDEVSAIAAMHATPAAPQEPAIGAAIELLSGNEAVARGAHEAGVHVAAAYPGTPSTEIIETLTRYPDVAVQWAANEKVALDVTLGAALGGARALCAMKHVGLNVASDTFMTAAYTGVGGALVVVSADDPGMHSSQNEQDNRFYAKFAGVPMLEPADSEEARTFTRWAFELSAQFDVPVLLRLTTRVAHTRTPVSGDGRTPVEPGGFRPDPRKYVMLPAYARARHPVMLDRLERIAAEADPRAAQVELRSRAVGVITSGVCYHYVREVFPQASVLKLNQTYPLPLATARAFAAQVERLFVVEELEPFLEEMLRAQGIAAEGKAFWPRVGELTPSRVRAGFAAAGVLPAARAIEPVDAMPRPPVLCPGCPHVMPLLALRKLGAIICGDIGCYTLAALDPLRAMDTCVAMGCSIGMASGLARTSPGRPVAAAIGDSTFLHAGIPALLDAVYNQARITVLILNNGTTAMTGGQPHPGTGQNARGESAPQVDLAALCRGLGVQHVATVDPYDVAGTYLAVEDALAADGVSVLITTRPCVEAPVKIRDIPYVVIPEACTACQLCMNLGCPAITWTDERYEGRPKVTIDPVQCTGCTVCAQLCPADAIRPTTARVKAR
;
A
#
# COMPACT_ATOMS: atom_id res chain seq x y z
N MET A 1 -26.80 0.84 37.87
CA MET A 1 -25.61 -0.03 37.76
C MET A 1 -25.85 -1.38 37.05
N ALA A 2 -26.98 -1.65 36.37
CA ALA A 2 -27.23 -2.95 35.72
C ALA A 2 -27.14 -2.99 34.16
N LYS A 3 -27.03 -1.86 33.46
CA LYS A 3 -26.93 -1.82 31.98
C LYS A 3 -25.50 -1.74 31.41
N ALA A 4 -24.49 -1.38 32.22
CA ALA A 4 -23.12 -1.19 31.75
C ALA A 4 -22.30 -2.48 31.58
N ARG A 5 -22.82 -3.64 32.00
CA ARG A 5 -22.09 -4.93 31.92
C ARG A 5 -22.35 -5.74 30.65
N ILE A 6 -23.35 -5.40 29.84
CA ILE A 6 -23.72 -6.20 28.67
C ILE A 6 -22.85 -5.84 27.45
N GLY A 7 -22.43 -4.59 27.27
CA GLY A 7 -21.67 -4.14 26.08
C GLY A 7 -20.30 -4.82 25.90
N ASN A 8 -19.52 -4.96 26.98
CA ASN A 8 -18.18 -5.56 26.90
C ASN A 8 -18.17 -7.08 26.72
N ALA A 9 -19.31 -7.77 26.86
CA ALA A 9 -19.37 -9.21 26.61
C ALA A 9 -19.37 -9.55 25.11
N TRP A 10 -19.76 -8.60 24.25
CA TRP A 10 -19.85 -8.78 22.80
C TRP A 10 -18.61 -8.29 22.05
N LEU A 11 -17.77 -7.48 22.69
CA LEU A 11 -16.55 -6.94 22.11
C LEU A 11 -15.35 -7.47 22.89
N TYR A 12 -14.62 -8.42 22.28
CA TYR A 12 -13.31 -8.79 22.79
C TYR A 12 -12.30 -7.71 22.38
N ASP A 13 -11.98 -6.82 23.31
CA ASP A 13 -11.03 -5.74 23.09
C ASP A 13 -9.61 -6.19 23.47
N TRP A 14 -8.78 -6.43 22.45
CA TRP A 14 -7.36 -6.78 22.62
C TRP A 14 -6.56 -5.70 23.39
N ASN A 15 -7.09 -4.48 23.54
CA ASN A 15 -6.49 -3.43 24.36
C ASN A 15 -6.67 -3.62 25.89
N THR A 16 -7.35 -4.68 26.37
CA THR A 16 -7.77 -4.84 27.79
C THR A 16 -6.88 -5.64 28.78
N GLY A 17 -5.79 -6.36 28.39
CA GLY A 17 -4.77 -7.00 29.29
C GLY A 17 -3.80 -6.13 30.18
N ALA A 18 -2.45 -6.21 30.12
CA ALA A 18 -1.51 -5.33 30.91
C ALA A 18 -1.59 -3.79 30.68
N ALA A 19 -2.25 -3.05 31.57
CA ALA A 19 -2.50 -1.58 31.57
C ALA A 19 -2.25 -0.82 30.24
N ALA A 20 -3.33 -0.42 29.55
CA ALA A 20 -3.19 0.44 28.39
C ALA A 20 -2.41 1.71 28.78
N PRO A 21 -1.45 2.18 27.95
CA PRO A 21 -0.70 3.37 28.28
C PRO A 21 -1.66 4.53 28.57
N ARG A 22 -1.41 5.25 29.66
CA ARG A 22 -2.15 6.46 30.04
C ARG A 22 -1.19 7.62 30.20
N PRO A 23 -1.61 8.85 29.92
CA PRO A 23 -0.83 10.04 30.20
C PRO A 23 -0.48 10.07 31.69
N ALA A 24 0.76 10.44 32.02
CA ALA A 24 1.21 10.52 33.40
C ALA A 24 0.56 11.67 34.18
N HIS A 25 0.05 12.69 33.46
CA HIS A 25 -0.57 13.89 34.00
C HIS A 25 -1.56 14.46 32.97
N ALA A 26 -2.35 15.45 33.39
CA ALA A 26 -3.18 16.23 32.48
C ALA A 26 -2.28 17.00 31.50
N PHE A 27 -2.66 17.02 30.22
CA PHE A 27 -1.97 17.72 29.14
C PHE A 27 -2.94 18.70 28.47
N GLU A 28 -2.43 19.62 27.67
CA GLU A 28 -3.15 20.66 26.91
C GLU A 28 -3.14 20.33 25.40
N LEU A 29 -4.02 20.97 24.64
CA LEU A 29 -3.96 21.01 23.17
C LEU A 29 -3.70 22.44 22.69
N ASN A 30 -2.88 22.57 21.65
CA ASN A 30 -2.63 23.82 20.92
C ASN A 30 -3.11 23.66 19.49
N ASP A 31 -4.02 24.52 19.05
CA ASP A 31 -4.45 24.54 17.65
C ASP A 31 -3.62 25.51 16.82
N GLU A 32 -2.98 25.00 15.77
CA GLU A 32 -2.11 25.72 14.85
C GLU A 32 -2.81 26.07 13.52
N THR A 33 -4.12 25.84 13.40
CA THR A 33 -4.90 26.03 12.15
C THR A 33 -4.77 27.45 11.60
N LEU A 34 -4.74 28.45 12.48
CA LEU A 34 -4.65 29.87 12.09
C LEU A 34 -3.20 30.37 11.85
N ARG A 35 -2.19 29.51 12.04
CA ARG A 35 -0.78 29.79 11.77
C ARG A 35 -0.17 28.77 10.82
N ASP A 36 0.26 27.61 11.32
CA ASP A 36 0.91 26.56 10.51
C ASP A 36 -0.03 26.05 9.42
N GLY A 37 -1.32 25.90 9.79
CA GLY A 37 -2.37 25.48 8.87
C GLY A 37 -2.50 26.35 7.62
N LEU A 38 -2.17 27.65 7.74
CA LEU A 38 -2.24 28.63 6.66
C LEU A 38 -0.98 28.70 5.79
N GLN A 39 0.06 27.92 6.09
CA GLN A 39 1.32 27.93 5.34
C GLN A 39 1.28 27.01 4.10
N SER A 40 0.26 26.15 3.97
CA SER A 40 0.09 25.34 2.78
C SER A 40 -0.03 26.22 1.53
N PRO A 41 0.64 25.89 0.40
CA PRO A 41 0.50 26.67 -0.83
C PRO A 41 -0.91 26.60 -1.43
N SER A 42 -1.72 25.62 -1.01
CA SER A 42 -3.04 25.35 -1.57
C SER A 42 -4.19 25.97 -0.79
N VAL A 43 -3.94 26.60 0.36
CA VAL A 43 -5.01 27.15 1.20
C VAL A 43 -5.27 28.63 0.93
N LEU A 44 -6.53 29.00 1.11
CA LEU A 44 -6.95 30.39 1.18
C LEU A 44 -6.72 30.95 2.59
N HIS A 45 -6.33 32.21 2.68
CA HIS A 45 -6.30 32.92 3.95
C HIS A 45 -7.71 33.38 4.33
N PRO A 46 -8.27 32.89 5.45
CA PRO A 46 -9.62 33.27 5.86
C PRO A 46 -9.73 34.76 6.19
N PRO A 47 -10.90 35.39 6.00
CA PRO A 47 -11.18 36.71 6.54
C PRO A 47 -11.22 36.67 8.08
N ILE A 48 -11.01 37.82 8.72
CA ILE A 48 -10.85 37.89 10.18
C ILE A 48 -12.08 37.39 10.94
N GLU A 49 -13.28 37.65 10.44
CA GLU A 49 -14.54 37.21 11.04
C GLU A 49 -14.63 35.68 11.10
N THR A 50 -14.14 34.99 10.06
CA THR A 50 -14.07 33.53 10.02
C THR A 50 -12.97 32.99 10.93
N LYS A 51 -11.83 33.69 11.07
CA LYS A 51 -10.80 33.30 12.04
C LYS A 51 -11.34 33.38 13.47
N ILE A 52 -12.12 34.41 13.79
CA ILE A 52 -12.82 34.56 15.08
C ILE A 52 -13.81 33.41 15.29
N GLU A 53 -14.62 33.09 14.28
CA GLU A 53 -15.55 31.95 14.35
C GLU A 53 -14.82 30.63 14.68
N ILE A 54 -13.72 30.33 13.98
CA ILE A 54 -12.88 29.15 14.22
C ILE A 54 -12.35 29.15 15.66
N LEU A 55 -11.90 30.30 16.17
CA LEU A 55 -11.38 30.45 17.54
C LEU A 55 -12.43 30.13 18.62
N HIS A 56 -13.68 30.56 18.45
CA HIS A 56 -14.77 30.19 19.36
C HIS A 56 -15.05 28.69 19.35
N MET A 57 -15.00 28.04 18.18
CA MET A 57 -15.19 26.58 18.08
C MET A 57 -14.04 25.79 18.71
N MET A 58 -12.80 26.30 18.66
CA MET A 58 -11.68 25.70 19.39
C MET A 58 -11.98 25.64 20.90
N ALA A 59 -12.51 26.74 21.47
CA ALA A 59 -12.90 26.80 22.88
C ALA A 59 -14.06 25.86 23.22
N GLU A 60 -15.07 25.77 22.35
CA GLU A 60 -16.20 24.84 22.51
C GLU A 60 -15.76 23.38 22.56
N LEU A 61 -14.77 23.00 21.76
CA LEU A 61 -14.16 21.66 21.76
C LEU A 61 -13.21 21.41 22.94
N GLY A 62 -13.02 22.40 23.81
CA GLY A 62 -12.12 22.31 24.96
C GLY A 62 -10.65 22.24 24.58
N ILE A 63 -10.26 22.87 23.48
CA ILE A 63 -8.85 23.12 23.14
C ILE A 63 -8.38 24.30 24.00
N GLU A 64 -7.23 24.17 24.68
CA GLU A 64 -6.80 25.15 25.68
C GLU A 64 -5.95 26.30 25.11
N SER A 65 -5.33 26.11 23.95
CA SER A 65 -4.42 27.10 23.36
C SER A 65 -4.56 27.15 21.84
N ALA A 66 -4.29 28.31 21.27
CA ALA A 66 -4.28 28.49 19.82
C ALA A 66 -3.12 29.40 19.39
N ASN A 67 -2.44 29.01 18.32
CA ASN A 67 -1.52 29.89 17.62
C ASN A 67 -2.31 30.79 16.69
N ILE A 68 -2.41 32.06 17.05
CA ILE A 68 -3.27 33.04 16.39
C ILE A 68 -2.57 33.76 15.22
N GLY A 69 -1.30 33.42 14.94
CA GLY A 69 -0.62 33.84 13.72
C GLY A 69 0.86 34.20 13.90
N TYR A 70 1.41 34.85 12.87
CA TYR A 70 2.80 35.32 12.83
C TYR A 70 2.81 36.84 12.54
N PRO A 71 2.76 37.69 13.59
CA PRO A 71 2.57 39.14 13.42
C PRO A 71 3.73 39.83 12.70
N GLY A 72 4.96 39.30 12.80
CA GLY A 72 6.13 39.80 12.07
C GLY A 72 6.09 39.58 10.55
N ALA A 73 5.16 38.78 10.04
CA ALA A 73 5.10 38.46 8.61
C ALA A 73 4.62 39.63 7.72
N SER A 74 3.65 40.42 8.19
CA SER A 74 3.13 41.60 7.48
C SER A 74 2.24 42.47 8.39
N PRO A 75 1.99 43.75 8.03
CA PRO A 75 1.04 44.60 8.78
C PRO A 75 -0.36 43.98 8.88
N ARG A 76 -0.83 43.31 7.82
CA ARG A 76 -2.11 42.60 7.83
C ARG A 76 -2.11 41.45 8.83
N ALA A 77 -1.04 40.67 8.90
CA ALA A 77 -0.92 39.58 9.87
C ALA A 77 -0.93 40.09 11.31
N LEU A 78 -0.25 41.20 11.58
CA LEU A 78 -0.30 41.88 12.87
C LEU A 78 -1.73 42.31 13.24
N ASP A 79 -2.45 42.97 12.34
CA ASP A 79 -3.81 43.43 12.61
C ASP A 79 -4.80 42.27 12.84
N ASP A 80 -4.69 41.19 12.05
CA ASP A 80 -5.50 39.97 12.26
C ASP A 80 -5.23 39.34 13.63
N VAL A 81 -3.95 39.22 14.03
CA VAL A 81 -3.54 38.68 15.32
C VAL A 81 -4.05 39.55 16.48
N VAL A 82 -3.96 40.88 16.37
CA VAL A 82 -4.51 41.81 17.36
C VAL A 82 -6.01 41.65 17.50
N ALA A 83 -6.73 41.51 16.39
CA ALA A 83 -8.18 41.31 16.40
C ALA A 83 -8.56 39.99 17.11
N LEU A 84 -7.86 38.90 16.82
CA LEU A 84 -8.06 37.60 17.51
C LEU A 84 -7.77 37.69 19.00
N ALA A 85 -6.65 38.32 19.39
CA ALA A 85 -6.30 38.49 20.79
C ALA A 85 -7.31 39.36 21.55
N LYS A 86 -7.80 40.44 20.93
CA LYS A 86 -8.87 41.27 21.50
C LYS A 86 -10.18 40.51 21.66
N GLU A 87 -10.53 39.67 20.69
CA GLU A 87 -11.72 38.83 20.80
C GLU A 87 -11.62 37.87 21.99
N ILE A 88 -10.47 37.21 22.17
CA ILE A 88 -10.21 36.35 23.34
C ILE A 88 -10.42 37.13 24.64
N SER A 89 -9.86 38.34 24.73
CA SER A 89 -10.01 39.21 25.90
C SER A 89 -11.46 39.66 26.12
N ALA A 90 -12.14 40.12 25.07
CA ALA A 90 -13.45 40.75 25.16
C ALA A 90 -14.56 39.75 25.53
N THR A 91 -14.42 38.51 25.07
CA THR A 91 -15.37 37.42 25.32
C THR A 91 -14.95 36.48 26.45
N ALA A 92 -13.80 36.73 27.06
CA ALA A 92 -13.18 35.88 28.08
C ALA A 92 -13.10 34.41 27.64
N LEU A 93 -12.71 34.18 26.37
CA LEU A 93 -12.56 32.84 25.82
C LEU A 93 -11.48 32.07 26.60
N PRO A 94 -11.71 30.80 26.95
CA PRO A 94 -10.76 29.96 27.68
C PRO A 94 -9.63 29.43 26.76
N ILE A 95 -9.05 30.32 25.95
CA ILE A 95 -7.95 30.04 25.03
C ILE A 95 -6.73 30.84 25.47
N SER A 96 -5.59 30.16 25.64
CA SER A 96 -4.29 30.79 25.79
C SER A 96 -3.69 31.09 24.40
N PRO A 97 -3.61 32.36 23.98
CA PRO A 97 -3.06 32.72 22.67
C PRO A 97 -1.53 32.62 22.64
N ASN A 98 -1.01 32.11 21.52
CA ASN A 98 0.41 32.19 21.19
C ASN A 98 0.63 32.70 19.76
N CYS A 99 1.82 33.23 19.49
CA CYS A 99 2.20 33.76 18.18
C CYS A 99 3.57 33.22 17.77
N ALA A 100 3.72 32.82 16.51
CA ALA A 100 5.01 32.41 15.95
C ALA A 100 5.91 33.62 15.68
N GLY A 101 7.23 33.42 15.84
CA GLY A 101 8.26 34.36 15.41
C GLY A 101 9.62 33.69 15.32
N ARG A 102 10.52 34.14 14.44
CA ARG A 102 11.92 33.68 14.51
C ARG A 102 12.56 34.26 15.76
N THR A 103 13.71 33.71 16.13
CA THR A 103 14.58 34.21 17.21
C THR A 103 15.30 35.51 16.82
N THR A 104 14.53 36.53 16.42
CA THR A 104 15.04 37.84 15.99
C THR A 104 14.19 38.96 16.57
N GLU A 105 14.81 40.12 16.84
CA GLU A 105 14.10 41.29 17.35
C GLU A 105 12.94 41.73 16.45
N ALA A 106 13.13 41.67 15.14
CA ALA A 106 12.12 42.08 14.14
C ALA A 106 10.80 41.29 14.24
N ASP A 107 10.85 40.03 14.72
CA ASP A 107 9.65 39.22 14.91
C ASP A 107 9.14 39.24 16.36
N ILE A 108 10.00 39.51 17.34
CA ILE A 108 9.62 39.57 18.76
C ILE A 108 8.85 40.85 19.07
N LEU A 109 9.26 42.00 18.53
CA LEU A 109 8.62 43.29 18.79
C LEU A 109 7.13 43.31 18.38
N PRO A 110 6.74 42.81 17.19
CA PRO A 110 5.31 42.70 16.84
C PRO A 110 4.50 41.81 17.78
N ILE A 111 5.08 40.76 18.36
CA ILE A 111 4.38 39.91 19.35
C ILE A 111 4.11 40.69 20.65
N ALA A 112 5.08 41.49 21.11
CA ALA A 112 4.89 42.39 22.24
C ALA A 112 3.82 43.45 21.96
N GLU A 113 3.81 44.01 20.74
CA GLU A 113 2.78 44.97 20.32
C GLU A 113 1.37 44.36 20.37
N VAL A 114 1.21 43.10 19.97
CA VAL A 114 -0.08 42.37 20.10
C VAL A 114 -0.51 42.32 21.56
N GLN A 115 0.39 41.93 22.47
CA GLN A 115 0.10 41.85 23.92
C GLN A 115 -0.34 43.22 24.46
N ASP A 116 0.38 44.29 24.12
CA ASP A 116 0.07 45.65 24.58
C ASP A 116 -1.28 46.15 24.01
N ARG A 117 -1.55 45.90 22.72
CA ARG A 117 -2.80 46.32 22.06
C ARG A 117 -4.02 45.52 22.50
N ALA A 118 -3.85 44.25 22.85
CA ALA A 118 -4.94 43.36 23.27
C ALA A 118 -5.16 43.37 24.79
N GLY A 119 -4.16 43.73 25.58
CA GLY A 119 -4.24 43.77 27.05
C GLY A 119 -4.28 42.40 27.72
N ILE A 120 -3.84 41.34 27.02
CA ILE A 120 -3.79 39.97 27.54
C ILE A 120 -2.41 39.35 27.29
N PRO A 121 -1.94 38.43 28.15
CA PRO A 121 -0.66 37.74 27.94
C PRO A 121 -0.63 36.96 26.63
N ILE A 122 0.47 37.11 25.87
CA ILE A 122 0.73 36.35 24.65
C ILE A 122 1.97 35.47 24.86
N VAL A 123 1.88 34.19 24.50
CA VAL A 123 3.06 33.31 24.47
C VAL A 123 3.79 33.49 23.13
N ALA A 124 5.05 33.88 23.18
CA ALA A 124 5.93 33.96 22.01
C ALA A 124 6.51 32.58 21.69
N ALA A 125 6.07 32.00 20.56
CA ALA A 125 6.57 30.76 19.99
C ALA A 125 7.80 31.03 19.11
N LEU A 126 8.97 31.16 19.75
CA LEU A 126 10.20 31.58 19.09
C LEU A 126 10.96 30.38 18.51
N PHE A 127 11.09 30.30 17.19
CA PHE A 127 11.69 29.16 16.50
C PHE A 127 13.07 29.44 15.89
N ILE A 128 13.92 28.40 15.90
CA ILE A 128 15.22 28.37 15.20
C ILE A 128 15.59 26.95 14.77
N GLY A 129 16.22 26.83 13.60
CA GLY A 129 16.76 25.57 13.07
C GLY A 129 17.81 24.94 13.97
N SER A 130 17.66 23.66 14.31
CA SER A 130 18.54 22.98 15.28
C SER A 130 19.28 21.75 14.76
N SER A 131 18.80 21.12 13.68
CA SER A 131 19.40 19.89 13.16
C SER A 131 20.73 20.12 12.44
N PRO A 132 21.61 19.10 12.33
CA PRO A 132 22.84 19.21 11.56
C PRO A 132 22.61 19.58 10.10
N ILE A 133 21.51 19.11 9.49
CA ILE A 133 21.17 19.46 8.12
C ILE A 133 20.79 20.95 7.99
N ARG A 134 20.07 21.49 8.98
CA ARG A 134 19.73 22.92 8.99
C ARG A 134 20.92 23.80 9.31
N GLN A 135 21.76 23.41 10.26
CA GLN A 135 23.03 24.06 10.57
C GLN A 135 23.94 24.14 9.34
N PHE A 136 24.07 23.03 8.59
CA PHE A 136 24.85 23.00 7.37
C PHE A 136 24.28 23.91 6.27
N ALA A 137 22.96 23.87 6.06
CA ALA A 137 22.30 24.67 5.04
C ALA A 137 22.45 26.19 5.27
N GLU A 138 22.43 26.62 6.53
CA GLU A 138 22.50 28.04 6.91
C GLU A 138 23.92 28.52 7.25
N GLY A 139 24.89 27.61 7.31
CA GLY A 139 26.24 27.93 7.79
C GLY A 139 26.28 28.31 9.28
N TRP A 140 25.37 27.78 10.09
CA TRP A 140 25.30 28.04 11.53
C TRP A 140 26.08 27.01 12.33
N ASP A 141 26.89 27.47 13.26
CA ASP A 141 27.48 26.65 14.31
C ASP A 141 26.64 26.70 15.60
N LEU A 142 26.98 25.84 16.56
CA LEU A 142 26.25 25.78 17.82
C LEU A 142 26.40 27.07 18.65
N ASP A 143 27.52 27.77 18.55
CA ASP A 143 27.73 29.00 19.31
C ASP A 143 26.84 30.13 18.78
N PHE A 144 26.65 30.22 17.46
CA PHE A 144 25.65 31.08 16.83
C PHE A 144 24.25 30.76 17.38
N LEU A 145 23.82 29.49 17.31
CA LEU A 145 22.50 29.10 17.79
C LEU A 145 22.29 29.46 19.27
N LEU A 146 23.30 29.27 20.12
CA LEU A 146 23.21 29.60 21.55
C LEU A 146 23.14 31.10 21.80
N ARG A 147 23.97 31.91 21.13
CA ARG A 147 23.91 33.38 21.24
C ARG A 147 22.55 33.92 20.80
N THR A 148 22.06 33.48 19.64
CA THR A 148 20.76 33.89 19.12
C THR A 148 19.62 33.48 20.05
N THR A 149 19.71 32.28 20.65
CA THR A 149 18.75 31.83 21.67
C THR A 149 18.75 32.74 22.89
N GLU A 150 19.92 33.05 23.44
CA GLU A 150 20.08 33.90 24.62
C GLU A 150 19.55 35.31 24.38
N GLU A 151 19.93 35.94 23.26
CA GLU A 151 19.49 37.28 22.87
C GLU A 151 17.96 37.34 22.70
N ALA A 152 17.39 36.42 21.94
CA ALA A 152 15.96 36.39 21.63
C ALA A 152 15.09 36.13 22.87
N VAL A 153 15.42 35.11 23.67
CA VAL A 153 14.62 34.76 24.85
C VAL A 153 14.73 35.87 25.90
N THR A 154 15.93 36.44 26.12
CA THR A 154 16.13 37.55 27.06
C THR A 154 15.34 38.78 26.65
N LEU A 155 15.34 39.12 25.35
CA LEU A 155 14.54 40.23 24.82
C LEU A 155 13.04 40.01 25.06
N ALA A 156 12.51 38.85 24.68
CA ALA A 156 11.09 38.54 24.86
C ALA A 156 10.67 38.60 26.34
N ARG A 157 11.50 38.07 27.25
CA ARG A 157 11.24 38.17 28.70
C ARG A 157 11.30 39.60 29.23
N ARG A 158 12.20 40.44 28.71
CA ARG A 158 12.27 41.88 29.06
C ARG A 158 11.01 42.64 28.65
N LEU A 159 10.39 42.24 27.54
CA LEU A 159 9.12 42.76 27.04
C LEU A 159 7.89 42.14 27.75
N GLY A 160 8.11 41.30 28.77
CA GLY A 160 7.04 40.69 29.56
C GLY A 160 6.34 39.50 28.89
N LEU A 161 6.81 39.02 27.74
CA LEU A 161 6.23 37.87 27.04
C LEU A 161 6.56 36.56 27.75
N GLU A 162 5.61 35.62 27.82
CA GLU A 162 5.94 34.21 28.08
C GLU A 162 6.58 33.60 26.84
N VAL A 163 7.60 32.76 27.00
CA VAL A 163 8.33 32.19 25.87
C VAL A 163 8.13 30.69 25.79
N MET A 164 7.65 30.26 24.63
CA MET A 164 7.76 28.90 24.11
C MET A 164 8.93 28.85 23.14
N TYR A 165 10.06 28.29 23.58
CA TYR A 165 11.22 28.14 22.72
C TYR A 165 11.09 26.89 21.85
N VAL A 166 11.07 27.06 20.53
CA VAL A 166 10.84 26.02 19.55
C VAL A 166 12.16 25.73 18.83
N THR A 167 12.54 24.47 18.73
CA THR A 167 13.62 24.10 17.80
C THR A 167 13.01 23.51 16.54
N GLU A 168 13.23 24.15 15.40
CA GLU A 168 12.86 23.57 14.11
C GLU A 168 13.77 22.35 13.86
N ASP A 169 13.15 21.28 13.36
CA ASP A 169 13.75 20.00 13.05
C ASP A 169 14.40 19.31 14.27
N THR A 170 13.78 19.46 15.45
CA THR A 170 14.23 18.84 16.72
C THR A 170 14.50 17.36 16.55
N THR A 171 13.63 16.67 15.82
CA THR A 171 13.65 15.21 15.72
C THR A 171 14.88 14.68 14.99
N ARG A 172 15.60 15.51 14.22
CA ARG A 172 16.87 15.19 13.57
C ARG A 172 18.07 15.90 14.19
N ALA A 173 17.88 16.62 15.31
CA ALA A 173 18.94 17.32 16.01
C ALA A 173 19.74 16.42 16.95
N ARG A 174 21.01 16.78 17.19
CA ARG A 174 21.90 16.01 18.08
C ARG A 174 21.47 16.23 19.56
N PRO A 175 21.45 15.17 20.40
CA PRO A 175 21.00 15.28 21.78
C PRO A 175 21.77 16.32 22.62
N ASP A 176 23.08 16.46 22.41
CA ASP A 176 23.94 17.42 23.10
C ASP A 176 23.65 18.88 22.68
N HIS A 177 23.39 19.12 21.39
CA HIS A 177 22.94 20.42 20.89
C HIS A 177 21.56 20.78 21.48
N LEU A 178 20.60 19.85 21.45
CA LEU A 178 19.27 20.07 22.04
C LEU A 178 19.35 20.38 23.53
N ARG A 179 20.15 19.63 24.29
CA ARG A 179 20.38 19.89 25.72
C ARG A 179 20.89 21.31 25.92
N ARG A 180 21.94 21.71 25.19
CA ARG A 180 22.53 23.06 25.33
C ARG A 180 21.51 24.15 24.96
N LEU A 181 20.83 24.03 23.82
CA LEU A 181 19.85 25.03 23.36
C LEU A 181 18.67 25.19 24.32
N TYR A 182 18.04 24.08 24.73
CA TYR A 182 16.90 24.16 25.65
C TYR A 182 17.32 24.60 27.05
N THR A 183 18.47 24.15 27.58
CA THR A 183 18.96 24.63 28.87
C THR A 183 19.27 26.14 28.81
N THR A 184 19.89 26.63 27.75
CA THR A 184 20.11 28.08 27.55
C THR A 184 18.78 28.83 27.52
N ALA A 185 17.81 28.39 26.71
CA ALA A 185 16.49 29.03 26.65
C ALA A 185 15.79 29.05 28.02
N ILE A 186 15.84 27.95 28.77
CA ILE A 186 15.25 27.85 30.12
C ILE A 186 15.92 28.82 31.09
N ASN A 187 17.25 28.90 31.08
CA ASN A 187 18.03 29.82 31.92
C ASN A 187 17.73 31.29 31.59
N CYS A 188 17.48 31.60 30.31
CA CYS A 188 17.04 32.93 29.87
C CYS A 188 15.57 33.24 30.17
N GLY A 189 14.82 32.28 30.71
CA GLY A 189 13.46 32.48 31.21
C GLY A 189 12.34 31.86 30.37
N ALA A 190 12.64 31.00 29.39
CA ALA A 190 11.62 30.19 28.75
C ALA A 190 10.90 29.30 29.78
N ARG A 191 9.57 29.23 29.69
CA ARG A 191 8.73 28.37 30.57
C ARG A 191 8.05 27.25 29.80
N ARG A 192 8.21 27.27 28.49
CA ARG A 192 7.69 26.29 27.55
C ARG A 192 8.80 25.98 26.53
N ILE A 193 8.96 24.72 26.17
CA ILE A 193 9.84 24.28 25.09
C ILE A 193 9.05 23.43 24.11
N CYS A 194 9.24 23.59 22.81
CA CYS A 194 8.52 22.82 21.79
C CYS A 194 9.46 21.98 20.94
N LEU A 195 9.16 20.68 20.88
CA LEU A 195 9.85 19.67 20.10
C LEU A 195 9.11 19.50 18.76
N ALA A 196 9.74 19.89 17.66
CA ALA A 196 9.14 19.86 16.34
C ALA A 196 9.66 18.68 15.49
N ASP A 197 8.74 17.81 15.06
CA ASP A 197 8.97 16.88 13.95
C ASP A 197 8.66 17.55 12.62
N THR A 198 9.49 18.52 12.25
CA THR A 198 9.29 19.43 11.11
C THR A 198 9.05 18.70 9.79
N VAL A 199 9.66 17.53 9.60
CA VAL A 199 9.58 16.75 8.34
C VAL A 199 8.77 15.46 8.47
N GLY A 200 8.01 15.28 9.56
CA GLY A 200 7.12 14.12 9.73
C GLY A 200 7.85 12.77 9.68
N HIS A 201 9.14 12.75 10.05
CA HIS A 201 9.99 11.57 9.86
C HIS A 201 10.01 10.66 11.08
N ILE A 202 9.76 11.22 12.27
CA ILE A 202 9.92 10.50 13.52
C ILE A 202 8.84 9.43 13.61
N THR A 203 9.17 8.36 14.30
CA THR A 203 8.26 7.26 14.57
C THR A 203 7.74 7.35 16.00
N PRO A 204 6.67 6.63 16.37
CA PRO A 204 6.08 6.77 17.70
C PRO A 204 7.02 6.39 18.84
N TRP A 205 7.95 5.46 18.60
CA TRP A 205 9.00 5.12 19.57
C TRP A 205 10.06 6.22 19.66
N GLY A 206 10.42 6.85 18.54
CA GLY A 206 11.27 8.03 18.52
C GLY A 206 10.68 9.21 19.29
N ALA A 207 9.40 9.52 19.07
CA ALA A 207 8.68 10.57 19.80
C ALA A 207 8.72 10.33 21.32
N ARG A 208 8.45 9.08 21.77
CA ARG A 208 8.59 8.72 23.19
C ARG A 208 10.00 8.93 23.73
N ARG A 209 11.03 8.50 22.99
CA ARG A 209 12.44 8.64 23.40
C ARG A 209 12.83 10.12 23.52
N LEU A 210 12.45 10.93 22.54
CA LEU A 210 12.78 12.36 22.51
C LEU A 210 12.08 13.13 23.63
N VAL A 211 10.78 12.93 23.84
CA VAL A 211 10.05 13.57 24.95
C VAL A 211 10.61 13.14 26.30
N ARG A 212 10.89 11.84 26.52
CA ARG A 212 11.51 11.35 27.77
C ARG A 212 12.93 11.88 27.98
N PHE A 213 13.71 12.03 26.91
CA PHE A 213 15.02 12.67 26.96
C PHE A 213 14.88 14.12 27.43
N MET A 214 13.96 14.87 26.82
CA MET A 214 13.74 16.27 27.16
C MET A 214 13.12 16.48 28.54
N ARG A 215 12.25 15.58 29.02
CA ARG A 215 11.79 15.59 30.42
C ARG A 215 12.94 15.47 31.41
N ARG A 216 13.97 14.67 31.11
CA ARG A 216 15.18 14.56 31.94
C ARG A 216 16.03 15.82 31.86
N VAL A 217 16.16 16.43 30.68
CA VAL A 217 16.88 17.71 30.51
C VAL A 217 16.20 18.82 31.31
N VAL A 218 14.87 18.96 31.18
CA VAL A 218 14.06 19.93 31.93
C VAL A 218 14.13 19.67 33.43
N ALA A 219 13.95 18.42 33.88
CA ALA A 219 14.02 18.11 35.31
C ALA A 219 15.39 18.47 35.92
N ALA A 220 16.47 18.36 35.15
CA ALA A 220 17.82 18.71 35.61
C ALA A 220 18.04 20.22 35.76
N THR A 221 17.21 21.09 35.17
CA THR A 221 17.30 22.54 35.40
C THR A 221 16.66 22.97 36.72
N GLY A 222 15.79 22.14 37.31
CA GLY A 222 15.02 22.47 38.51
C GLY A 222 13.88 23.48 38.28
N GLU A 223 13.68 23.95 37.05
CA GLU A 223 12.66 24.92 36.69
C GLU A 223 11.35 24.22 36.26
N PRO A 224 10.17 24.77 36.59
CA PRO A 224 8.87 24.21 36.20
C PRO A 224 8.55 24.52 34.73
N VAL A 225 9.24 23.86 33.80
CA VAL A 225 9.09 24.09 32.34
C VAL A 225 8.20 23.02 31.72
N LYS A 226 7.25 23.43 30.88
CA LYS A 226 6.37 22.53 30.11
C LYS A 226 6.97 22.14 28.77
N ILE A 227 6.69 20.94 28.30
CA ILE A 227 7.14 20.40 27.01
C ILE A 227 5.99 20.30 26.03
N ASP A 228 6.21 20.86 24.84
CA ASP A 228 5.31 20.82 23.71
C ASP A 228 5.80 19.88 22.63
N TRP A 229 4.83 19.33 21.90
CA TRP A 229 5.05 18.50 20.75
C TRP A 229 4.35 19.08 19.52
N HIS A 230 5.11 19.29 18.45
CA HIS A 230 4.60 19.71 17.15
C HIS A 230 4.99 18.69 16.09
N GLY A 231 4.02 18.01 15.48
CA GLY A 231 4.29 16.91 14.54
C GLY A 231 3.69 17.12 13.16
N HIS A 232 4.50 16.95 12.11
CA HIS A 232 4.05 16.91 10.71
C HIS A 232 3.70 15.48 10.23
N ARG A 233 3.03 15.38 9.08
CA ARG A 233 2.41 14.14 8.58
C ARG A 233 2.95 13.56 7.28
N ASP A 234 4.19 13.89 6.89
CA ASP A 234 4.86 13.39 5.67
C ASP A 234 4.82 11.86 5.50
N ARG A 235 4.72 11.10 6.59
CA ARG A 235 4.62 9.63 6.61
C ARG A 235 3.28 9.09 7.12
N GLY A 236 2.31 9.95 7.40
CA GLY A 236 1.03 9.58 8.02
C GLY A 236 1.15 9.04 9.46
N LEU A 237 2.17 9.48 10.21
CA LEU A 237 2.43 9.04 11.60
C LEU A 237 2.05 10.08 12.67
N ASP A 238 1.49 11.22 12.26
CA ASP A 238 1.29 12.43 13.05
C ASP A 238 0.42 12.21 14.31
N VAL A 239 -0.83 11.73 14.17
CA VAL A 239 -1.70 11.41 15.31
C VAL A 239 -1.04 10.41 16.25
N LEU A 240 -0.41 9.36 15.71
CA LEU A 240 0.21 8.32 16.53
C LEU A 240 1.46 8.83 17.28
N ASN A 241 2.26 9.69 16.66
CA ASN A 241 3.41 10.35 17.27
C ASN A 241 2.97 11.31 18.38
N SER A 242 1.88 12.05 18.14
CA SER A 242 1.28 12.97 19.11
C SER A 242 0.73 12.24 20.34
N LEU A 243 0.02 11.12 20.15
CA LEU A 243 -0.41 10.25 21.26
C LEU A 243 0.80 9.68 22.02
N ALA A 244 1.85 9.28 21.30
CA ALA A 244 3.08 8.76 21.89
C ALA A 244 3.85 9.85 22.68
N ALA A 245 3.81 11.10 22.23
CA ALA A 245 4.39 12.24 22.94
C ALA A 245 3.65 12.53 24.25
N ILE A 246 2.31 12.54 24.23
CA ILE A 246 1.47 12.69 25.44
C ILE A 246 1.77 11.58 26.44
N GLU A 247 1.79 10.33 25.99
CA GLU A 247 2.12 9.17 26.83
C GLU A 247 3.51 9.30 27.46
N ALA A 248 4.47 9.85 26.72
CA ALA A 248 5.83 10.08 27.18
C ALA A 248 5.99 11.28 28.13
N GLY A 249 4.93 12.08 28.30
CA GLY A 249 4.89 13.22 29.21
C GLY A 249 5.05 14.57 28.55
N ALA A 250 4.63 14.74 27.29
CA ALA A 250 4.42 16.07 26.73
C ALA A 250 3.23 16.74 27.44
N ASP A 251 3.42 17.99 27.83
CA ASP A 251 2.45 18.80 28.56
C ASP A 251 1.45 19.47 27.60
N ARG A 252 1.79 19.67 26.31
CA ARG A 252 0.86 20.12 25.25
C ARG A 252 1.20 19.55 23.88
N VAL A 253 0.19 19.30 23.06
CA VAL A 253 0.37 18.86 21.66
C VAL A 253 -0.23 19.86 20.70
N HIS A 254 0.50 20.15 19.62
CA HIS A 254 0.09 21.03 18.54
C HIS A 254 -0.54 20.22 17.41
N ALA A 255 -1.66 20.72 16.88
CA ALA A 255 -2.38 20.08 15.79
C ALA A 255 -3.18 21.13 14.99
N CYS A 256 -3.61 20.77 13.79
CA CYS A 256 -4.47 21.61 12.95
C CYS A 256 -5.74 20.85 12.58
N ALA A 257 -6.86 21.54 12.44
CA ALA A 257 -8.08 20.98 11.86
C ALA A 257 -7.79 20.32 10.51
N LEU A 258 -8.28 19.11 10.29
CA LEU A 258 -8.07 18.31 9.07
C LEU A 258 -6.59 17.97 8.81
N GLY A 259 -5.72 18.27 9.76
CA GLY A 259 -4.27 18.15 9.64
C GLY A 259 -3.68 19.06 8.57
N ILE A 260 -4.26 20.24 8.32
CA ILE A 260 -3.71 21.20 7.34
C ILE A 260 -2.35 21.76 7.78
N GLY A 261 -1.59 22.28 6.81
CA GLY A 261 -0.33 23.01 7.02
C GLY A 261 0.72 22.73 5.96
N GLU A 262 1.97 23.04 6.24
CA GLU A 262 3.10 22.88 5.32
C GLU A 262 3.14 21.49 4.65
N ARG A 263 3.41 21.47 3.33
CA ARG A 263 3.44 20.25 2.48
C ARG A 263 2.15 19.43 2.57
N VAL A 264 2.18 18.36 3.38
CA VAL A 264 1.05 17.46 3.62
C VAL A 264 0.39 17.72 4.98
N GLY A 265 0.93 18.64 5.77
CA GLY A 265 0.31 19.24 6.95
C GLY A 265 0.82 18.75 8.31
N ASN A 266 0.02 19.03 9.34
CA ASN A 266 0.31 18.80 10.75
C ASN A 266 -0.50 17.62 11.31
N THR A 267 -0.32 17.33 12.59
CA THR A 267 -1.22 16.42 13.33
C THR A 267 -2.67 16.86 13.14
N ALA A 268 -3.54 15.93 12.72
CA ALA A 268 -4.96 16.21 12.57
C ALA A 268 -5.65 16.37 13.93
N MET A 269 -6.08 17.58 14.27
CA MET A 269 -6.72 17.93 15.56
C MET A 269 -8.00 17.13 15.78
N ASP A 270 -8.79 16.98 14.73
CA ASP A 270 -10.03 16.20 14.72
C ASP A 270 -9.79 14.73 15.06
N LEU A 271 -8.86 14.08 14.37
CA LEU A 271 -8.53 12.68 14.64
C LEU A 271 -7.86 12.51 16.01
N LEU A 272 -7.06 13.50 16.45
CA LEU A 272 -6.46 13.50 17.78
C LEU A 272 -7.54 13.55 18.87
N LEU A 273 -8.49 14.49 18.80
CA LEU A 273 -9.59 14.61 19.76
C LEU A 273 -10.42 13.32 19.87
N VAL A 274 -10.76 12.71 18.73
CA VAL A 274 -11.50 11.43 18.70
C VAL A 274 -10.71 10.31 19.37
N ASN A 275 -9.43 10.18 19.06
CA ASN A 275 -8.59 9.15 19.70
C ASN A 275 -8.42 9.40 21.19
N LEU A 276 -8.25 10.64 21.64
CA LEU A 276 -8.14 10.98 23.06
C LEU A 276 -9.41 10.61 23.83
N LYS A 277 -10.59 10.77 23.21
CA LYS A 277 -11.86 10.33 23.77
C LYS A 277 -11.99 8.82 23.85
N LEU A 278 -11.75 8.11 22.75
CA LEU A 278 -11.88 6.65 22.70
C LEU A 278 -10.85 5.92 23.57
N LEU A 279 -9.67 6.50 23.77
CA LEU A 279 -8.67 6.01 24.73
C LEU A 279 -9.02 6.33 26.19
N GLY A 280 -10.04 7.16 26.43
CA GLY A 280 -10.42 7.63 27.76
C GLY A 280 -9.39 8.56 28.39
N TRP A 281 -8.56 9.22 27.58
CA TRP A 281 -7.56 10.20 28.04
C TRP A 281 -8.17 11.59 28.21
N ARG A 282 -9.21 11.90 27.42
CA ARG A 282 -10.06 13.09 27.58
C ARG A 282 -11.51 12.75 27.27
N ASP A 283 -12.39 12.91 28.23
CA ASP A 283 -13.83 12.73 28.00
C ASP A 283 -14.49 14.10 27.79
N ARG A 284 -14.46 14.58 26.54
CA ARG A 284 -15.09 15.84 26.11
C ARG A 284 -16.24 15.56 25.15
N ASP A 285 -17.21 16.47 25.11
CA ASP A 285 -18.22 16.43 24.06
C ASP A 285 -17.57 16.84 22.73
N LEU A 286 -17.68 15.97 21.73
CA LEU A 286 -17.15 16.20 20.38
C LEU A 286 -18.28 16.42 19.37
N SER A 287 -19.51 16.68 19.82
CA SER A 287 -20.67 16.94 18.97
C SER A 287 -20.46 18.14 18.02
N ALA A 288 -19.67 19.14 18.42
CA ALA A 288 -19.32 20.31 17.62
C ALA A 288 -18.19 20.05 16.60
N LEU A 289 -17.52 18.89 16.65
CA LEU A 289 -16.31 18.62 15.87
C LEU A 289 -16.55 18.64 14.35
N PRO A 290 -17.66 18.08 13.81
CA PRO A 290 -17.96 18.20 12.38
C PRO A 290 -18.09 19.66 11.92
N ARG A 291 -18.80 20.50 12.69
CA ARG A 291 -18.99 21.91 12.36
C ARG A 291 -17.65 22.66 12.32
N TYR A 292 -16.79 22.44 13.30
CA TYR A 292 -15.44 23.00 13.35
C TYR A 292 -14.67 22.73 12.05
N CYS A 293 -14.64 21.47 11.63
CA CYS A 293 -13.88 21.07 10.45
C CYS A 293 -14.52 21.55 9.14
N GLU A 294 -15.84 21.57 9.04
CA GLU A 294 -16.57 22.10 7.88
C GLU A 294 -16.35 23.61 7.69
N VAL A 295 -16.28 24.36 8.80
CA VAL A 295 -15.94 25.80 8.77
C VAL A 295 -14.51 26.01 8.30
N VAL A 296 -13.54 25.26 8.85
CA VAL A 296 -12.15 25.35 8.42
C VAL A 296 -11.99 24.97 6.95
N ALA A 297 -12.56 23.84 6.51
CA ALA A 297 -12.51 23.37 5.12
C ALA A 297 -12.99 24.45 4.13
N ARG A 298 -14.12 25.07 4.45
CA ARG A 298 -14.68 26.17 3.65
C ARG A 298 -13.79 27.41 3.69
N ALA A 299 -13.27 27.77 4.87
CA ALA A 299 -12.45 28.96 5.07
C ALA A 299 -11.13 28.90 4.29
N VAL A 300 -10.53 27.71 4.21
CA VAL A 300 -9.24 27.48 3.55
C VAL A 300 -9.36 26.97 2.11
N GLY A 301 -10.58 26.73 1.62
CA GLY A 301 -10.82 26.29 0.24
C GLY A 301 -10.45 24.83 -0.05
N LEU A 302 -10.30 23.98 0.97
CA LEU A 302 -9.98 22.57 0.81
C LEU A 302 -11.17 21.69 1.18
N PRO A 303 -11.70 20.85 0.26
CA PRO A 303 -12.84 19.99 0.58
C PRO A 303 -12.42 18.84 1.50
N ILE A 304 -13.34 18.43 2.39
CA ILE A 304 -13.18 17.20 3.18
C ILE A 304 -13.46 16.00 2.26
N PRO A 305 -12.51 15.08 2.05
CA PRO A 305 -12.74 13.89 1.23
C PRO A 305 -13.93 13.06 1.75
N PRO A 306 -14.77 12.47 0.88
CA PRO A 306 -15.91 11.66 1.32
C PRO A 306 -15.54 10.53 2.27
N ASN A 307 -14.37 9.92 2.09
CA ASN A 307 -13.84 8.84 2.92
C ASN A 307 -12.89 9.30 4.04
N TYR A 308 -12.80 10.60 4.32
CA TYR A 308 -11.97 11.10 5.42
C TYR A 308 -12.47 10.52 6.75
N PRO A 309 -11.60 10.01 7.63
CA PRO A 309 -12.04 9.35 8.86
C PRO A 309 -12.89 10.28 9.73
N VAL A 310 -13.99 9.76 10.30
CA VAL A 310 -14.96 10.48 11.17
C VAL A 310 -15.78 11.56 10.46
N LEU A 311 -15.14 12.45 9.68
CA LEU A 311 -15.75 13.67 9.15
C LEU A 311 -16.25 13.52 7.72
N GLY A 312 -15.66 12.62 6.94
CA GLY A 312 -16.11 12.30 5.60
C GLY A 312 -17.56 11.82 5.62
N LYS A 313 -18.29 12.10 4.54
CA LYS A 313 -19.68 11.64 4.37
C LYS A 313 -19.80 10.12 4.58
N ASP A 314 -18.84 9.36 4.05
CA ASP A 314 -18.86 7.90 4.04
C ASP A 314 -18.42 7.28 5.38
N ALA A 315 -17.96 8.10 6.35
CA ALA A 315 -17.42 7.60 7.63
C ALA A 315 -18.45 6.84 8.48
N PHE A 316 -19.74 7.20 8.38
CA PHE A 316 -20.84 6.55 9.09
C PHE A 316 -21.99 6.16 8.15
N GLU A 317 -21.74 6.16 6.84
CA GLU A 317 -22.72 5.81 5.81
C GLU A 317 -22.37 4.46 5.20
N THR A 318 -23.33 3.53 5.21
CA THR A 318 -23.18 2.25 4.52
C THR A 318 -24.30 2.04 3.51
N SER A 319 -23.90 1.79 2.27
CA SER A 319 -24.78 1.30 1.21
C SER A 319 -24.67 -0.21 1.00
N THR A 320 -23.81 -0.90 1.76
CA THR A 320 -23.58 -2.35 1.64
C THR A 320 -24.67 -3.14 2.36
N GLY A 321 -25.32 -4.07 1.65
CA GLY A 321 -26.43 -4.89 2.13
C GLY A 321 -26.18 -5.64 3.44
N VAL A 322 -25.03 -6.31 3.54
CA VAL A 322 -24.68 -7.10 4.74
C VAL A 322 -24.43 -6.22 5.96
N HIS A 323 -23.85 -5.02 5.77
CA HIS A 323 -23.60 -4.07 6.85
C HIS A 323 -24.90 -3.45 7.34
N ALA A 324 -25.74 -2.98 6.41
CA ALA A 324 -27.07 -2.46 6.72
C ALA A 324 -27.93 -3.48 7.46
N ALA A 325 -27.90 -4.75 7.03
CA ALA A 325 -28.64 -5.83 7.68
C ALA A 325 -28.24 -6.06 9.14
N ALA A 326 -26.94 -5.97 9.49
CA ALA A 326 -26.50 -6.13 10.88
C ALA A 326 -26.89 -4.92 11.75
N ILE A 327 -26.71 -3.70 11.24
CA ILE A 327 -27.13 -2.46 11.92
C ILE A 327 -28.64 -2.49 12.18
N LEU A 328 -29.43 -2.92 11.21
CA LEU A 328 -30.88 -3.11 11.33
C LEU A 328 -31.29 -4.17 12.34
N LYS A 329 -30.56 -5.29 12.41
CA LYS A 329 -30.82 -6.33 13.42
C LYS A 329 -30.54 -5.79 14.82
N ALA A 330 -29.53 -4.93 14.98
CA ALA A 330 -29.26 -4.25 16.25
C ALA A 330 -30.37 -3.24 16.60
N PHE A 331 -30.80 -2.39 15.66
CA PHE A 331 -31.93 -1.47 15.89
C PHE A 331 -33.24 -2.20 16.20
N ARG A 332 -33.56 -3.31 15.53
CA ARG A 332 -34.76 -4.11 15.82
C ARG A 332 -34.75 -4.74 17.21
N LYS A 333 -33.57 -4.96 17.80
CA LYS A 333 -33.42 -5.40 19.19
C LYS A 333 -33.52 -4.23 20.19
N GLY A 334 -33.68 -2.99 19.72
CA GLY A 334 -33.67 -1.78 20.55
C GLY A 334 -32.29 -1.42 21.08
N ASP A 335 -31.21 -1.96 20.49
CA ASP A 335 -29.84 -1.78 20.98
C ASP A 335 -29.06 -0.80 20.10
N HIS A 336 -29.21 0.49 20.41
CA HIS A 336 -28.51 1.58 19.73
C HIS A 336 -27.00 1.53 19.95
N TRP A 337 -26.55 1.07 21.11
CA TRP A 337 -25.14 0.95 21.43
C TRP A 337 -24.45 -0.06 20.50
N LEU A 338 -25.10 -1.22 20.28
CA LEU A 338 -24.64 -2.25 19.34
C LEU A 338 -24.70 -1.75 17.89
N ALA A 339 -25.76 -1.06 17.49
CA ALA A 339 -25.92 -0.55 16.13
C ALA A 339 -24.80 0.43 15.73
N ASN A 340 -24.31 1.23 16.68
CA ASN A 340 -23.21 2.17 16.47
C ASN A 340 -21.81 1.54 16.52
N ARG A 341 -21.68 0.24 16.80
CA ARG A 341 -20.38 -0.44 17.01
C ARG A 341 -20.18 -1.70 16.19
N VAL A 342 -21.26 -2.32 15.68
CA VAL A 342 -21.20 -3.59 14.93
C VAL A 342 -20.28 -3.54 13.69
N TYR A 343 -20.16 -2.37 13.05
CA TYR A 343 -19.27 -2.11 11.91
C TYR A 343 -18.52 -0.78 12.02
N SER A 344 -18.44 -0.17 13.21
CA SER A 344 -17.82 1.15 13.38
C SER A 344 -16.83 1.15 14.53
N GLY A 345 -15.58 1.54 14.24
CA GLY A 345 -14.53 1.74 15.26
C GLY A 345 -14.67 3.06 16.03
N VAL A 346 -15.38 4.03 15.45
CA VAL A 346 -15.79 5.28 16.12
C VAL A 346 -17.32 5.25 16.20
N PRO A 347 -17.93 5.25 17.39
CA PRO A 347 -19.38 5.33 17.48
C PRO A 347 -19.86 6.71 16.99
N ALA A 348 -20.78 6.74 16.02
CA ALA A 348 -21.19 7.99 15.35
C ALA A 348 -21.74 9.04 16.34
N GLU A 349 -22.43 8.58 17.38
CA GLU A 349 -22.99 9.40 18.46
C GLU A 349 -21.93 10.21 19.23
N GLU A 350 -20.68 9.73 19.30
CA GLU A 350 -19.59 10.40 20.02
C GLU A 350 -19.21 11.74 19.40
N VAL A 351 -19.53 11.92 18.11
CA VAL A 351 -19.24 13.14 17.33
C VAL A 351 -20.52 13.80 16.81
N GLY A 352 -21.66 13.55 17.47
CA GLY A 352 -22.95 14.15 17.10
C GLY A 352 -23.52 13.66 15.76
N ARG A 353 -23.04 12.52 15.24
CA ARG A 353 -23.51 11.91 13.99
C ARG A 353 -24.35 10.66 14.27
N SER A 354 -24.89 10.06 13.20
CA SER A 354 -25.65 8.82 13.28
C SER A 354 -25.28 7.89 12.14
N GLN A 355 -25.51 6.58 12.33
CA GLN A 355 -25.36 5.62 11.24
C GLN A 355 -26.38 5.93 10.15
N VAL A 356 -25.89 6.11 8.93
CA VAL A 356 -26.70 6.33 7.74
C VAL A 356 -26.69 5.04 6.93
N ILE A 357 -27.87 4.51 6.67
CA ILE A 357 -28.03 3.40 5.74
C ILE A 357 -28.57 4.00 4.47
N SER A 358 -27.73 3.97 3.45
CA SER A 358 -28.05 4.51 2.14
C SER A 358 -28.38 3.40 1.18
N ILE A 359 -29.05 3.77 0.09
CA ILE A 359 -29.41 2.84 -0.96
C ILE A 359 -28.52 3.13 -2.16
N GLY A 360 -27.63 2.21 -2.48
CA GLY A 360 -26.70 2.31 -3.60
C GLY A 360 -26.48 0.95 -4.25
N PRO A 361 -25.47 0.82 -5.13
CA PRO A 361 -25.34 -0.37 -5.98
C PRO A 361 -25.07 -1.65 -5.21
N MET A 362 -24.45 -1.53 -4.03
CA MET A 362 -24.15 -2.62 -3.11
C MET A 362 -25.28 -2.91 -2.11
N SER A 363 -26.45 -2.26 -2.23
CA SER A 363 -27.55 -2.38 -1.28
C SER A 363 -28.33 -3.68 -1.43
N GLY A 364 -28.71 -4.24 -0.29
CA GLY A 364 -29.65 -5.36 -0.21
C GLY A 364 -31.05 -4.88 0.16
N GLN A 365 -32.03 -5.79 0.13
CA GLN A 365 -33.43 -5.51 0.54
C GLN A 365 -33.50 -4.83 1.92
N ALA A 366 -32.59 -5.17 2.83
CA ALA A 366 -32.46 -4.57 4.14
C ALA A 366 -32.31 -3.03 4.09
N ASN A 367 -31.49 -2.48 3.17
CA ASN A 367 -31.29 -1.03 3.04
C ASN A 367 -32.59 -0.32 2.64
N VAL A 368 -33.30 -0.88 1.66
CA VAL A 368 -34.54 -0.30 1.15
C VAL A 368 -35.65 -0.41 2.19
N GLN A 369 -35.77 -1.56 2.84
CA GLN A 369 -36.71 -1.77 3.95
C GLN A 369 -36.49 -0.75 5.07
N PHE A 370 -35.23 -0.50 5.46
CA PHE A 370 -34.93 0.52 6.47
C PHE A 370 -35.34 1.91 6.04
N TRP A 371 -34.98 2.29 4.80
CA TRP A 371 -35.26 3.62 4.28
C TRP A 371 -36.78 3.87 4.21
N LEU A 372 -37.55 2.89 3.75
CA LEU A 372 -39.01 2.93 3.67
C LEU A 372 -39.65 2.96 5.07
N GLN A 373 -39.20 2.10 5.98
CA GLN A 373 -39.71 2.02 7.35
C GLN A 373 -39.51 3.35 8.11
N ARG A 374 -38.32 3.96 7.98
CA ARG A 374 -38.01 5.25 8.64
C ARG A 374 -38.90 6.40 8.16
N ARG A 375 -39.48 6.26 6.97
CA ARG A 375 -40.37 7.24 6.33
C ARG A 375 -41.84 6.81 6.34
N GLY A 376 -42.18 5.73 7.06
CA GLY A 376 -43.56 5.25 7.19
C GLY A 376 -44.17 4.68 5.91
N VAL A 377 -43.35 4.28 4.92
CA VAL A 377 -43.81 3.71 3.65
C VAL A 377 -43.84 2.19 3.76
N GLU A 378 -44.95 1.57 3.34
CA GLU A 378 -45.11 0.12 3.36
C GLU A 378 -44.22 -0.55 2.30
N ALA A 379 -43.44 -1.54 2.73
CA ALA A 379 -42.46 -2.23 1.89
C ALA A 379 -43.10 -3.39 1.12
N THR A 380 -43.76 -3.10 -0.01
CA THR A 380 -44.27 -4.16 -0.91
C THR A 380 -43.13 -4.79 -1.71
N PRO A 381 -43.22 -6.08 -2.10
CA PRO A 381 -42.17 -6.75 -2.89
C PRO A 381 -41.83 -6.01 -4.19
N ALA A 382 -42.83 -5.47 -4.88
CA ALA A 382 -42.64 -4.74 -6.14
C ALA A 382 -41.91 -3.41 -5.93
N LEU A 383 -42.25 -2.66 -4.88
CA LEU A 383 -41.57 -1.41 -4.54
C LEU A 383 -40.13 -1.65 -4.08
N LEU A 384 -39.90 -2.68 -3.26
CA LEU A 384 -38.57 -3.09 -2.82
C LEU A 384 -37.69 -3.43 -4.01
N GLU A 385 -38.20 -4.21 -4.96
CA GLU A 385 -37.48 -4.58 -6.17
C GLU A 385 -37.20 -3.36 -7.05
N ALA A 386 -38.17 -2.46 -7.23
CA ALA A 386 -37.99 -1.27 -8.06
C ALA A 386 -36.91 -0.32 -7.52
N ILE A 387 -36.92 -0.04 -6.21
CA ILE A 387 -35.89 0.79 -5.59
C ILE A 387 -34.53 0.09 -5.62
N LEU A 388 -34.48 -1.22 -5.35
CA LEU A 388 -33.22 -1.99 -5.45
C LEU A 388 -32.68 -2.02 -6.86
N GLN A 389 -33.55 -2.17 -7.86
CA GLN A 389 -33.16 -2.19 -9.25
C GLN A 389 -32.56 -0.83 -9.62
N ALA A 390 -33.26 0.28 -9.30
CA ALA A 390 -32.73 1.62 -9.52
C ALA A 390 -31.37 1.83 -8.83
N ALA A 391 -31.21 1.30 -7.62
CA ALA A 391 -29.97 1.39 -6.86
C ALA A 391 -28.82 0.59 -7.50
N LYS A 392 -29.11 -0.64 -7.95
CA LYS A 392 -28.16 -1.57 -8.59
C LYS A 392 -27.78 -1.14 -10.00
N THR A 393 -28.66 -0.44 -10.70
CA THR A 393 -28.38 0.13 -12.02
C THR A 393 -27.65 1.46 -11.94
N GLY A 394 -27.74 2.16 -10.81
CA GLY A 394 -26.96 3.38 -10.57
C GLY A 394 -25.48 3.06 -10.35
N ASN A 395 -24.60 4.04 -10.58
CA ASN A 395 -23.18 3.96 -10.23
C ASN A 395 -22.83 4.76 -8.96
N ARG A 396 -23.84 5.23 -8.24
CA ARG A 396 -23.72 5.98 -6.98
C ARG A 396 -24.88 5.64 -6.06
N VAL A 397 -24.74 6.04 -4.80
CA VAL A 397 -25.86 6.08 -3.86
C VAL A 397 -27.00 6.92 -4.45
N LEU A 398 -28.22 6.36 -4.43
CA LEU A 398 -29.44 7.07 -4.78
C LEU A 398 -29.66 8.21 -3.80
N ARG A 399 -30.05 9.37 -4.32
CA ARG A 399 -30.50 10.47 -3.49
C ARG A 399 -31.91 10.18 -2.97
N ASP A 400 -32.24 10.79 -1.83
CA ASP A 400 -33.55 10.60 -1.20
C ASP A 400 -34.74 10.99 -2.11
N ASP A 401 -34.57 12.01 -2.97
CA ASP A 401 -35.58 12.41 -3.97
C ASP A 401 -35.81 11.32 -5.01
N GLU A 402 -34.76 10.62 -5.43
CA GLU A 402 -34.84 9.52 -6.41
C GLU A 402 -35.58 8.32 -5.82
N VAL A 403 -35.29 7.95 -4.57
CA VAL A 403 -35.98 6.86 -3.88
C VAL A 403 -37.44 7.22 -3.61
N SER A 404 -37.72 8.46 -3.21
CA SER A 404 -39.08 8.96 -2.97
C SER A 404 -39.93 8.97 -4.24
N ALA A 405 -39.34 9.36 -5.38
CA ALA A 405 -40.03 9.34 -6.67
C ALA A 405 -40.43 7.92 -7.08
N ILE A 406 -39.53 6.95 -6.93
CA ILE A 406 -39.83 5.54 -7.23
C ILE A 406 -40.94 5.00 -6.32
N ALA A 407 -40.92 5.37 -5.03
CA ALA A 407 -41.96 5.01 -4.07
C ALA A 407 -43.33 5.58 -4.42
N ALA A 408 -43.40 6.84 -4.86
CA ALA A 408 -44.64 7.46 -5.30
C ALA A 408 -45.21 6.81 -6.57
N MET A 409 -44.36 6.42 -7.52
CA MET A 409 -44.77 5.82 -8.79
C MET A 409 -45.32 4.39 -8.64
N HIS A 410 -44.87 3.65 -7.62
CA HIS A 410 -45.33 2.28 -7.35
C HIS A 410 -46.58 2.22 -6.46
N ALA A 411 -47.18 3.35 -6.12
CA ALA A 411 -48.45 3.44 -5.42
C ALA A 411 -49.68 3.30 -6.35
N THR A 412 -49.51 3.06 -7.66
CA THR A 412 -50.65 2.96 -8.62
C THR A 412 -50.32 2.02 -9.80
N PRO A 413 -51.26 1.22 -10.36
CA PRO A 413 -50.90 0.11 -11.24
C PRO A 413 -51.01 0.34 -12.78
N ALA A 414 -49.96 -0.16 -13.48
CA ALA A 414 -49.84 -0.84 -14.79
C ALA A 414 -49.85 -0.13 -16.20
N ALA A 415 -48.67 -0.26 -16.89
CA ALA A 415 -48.29 -0.58 -18.31
C ALA A 415 -48.76 0.25 -19.56
N PRO A 416 -48.10 0.23 -20.78
CA PRO A 416 -46.90 -0.50 -21.29
C PRO A 416 -45.80 0.30 -22.13
N GLN A 417 -44.62 -0.35 -22.37
CA GLN A 417 -43.44 -0.26 -23.35
C GLN A 417 -43.22 0.98 -24.28
N GLU A 418 -42.04 1.46 -24.75
CA GLU A 418 -40.53 1.25 -24.76
C GLU A 418 -39.90 2.56 -25.41
N PRO A 419 -38.55 2.82 -25.60
CA PRO A 419 -37.31 2.06 -25.32
C PRO A 419 -36.22 2.83 -24.50
N ALA A 420 -35.09 2.15 -24.20
CA ALA A 420 -34.12 2.43 -23.14
C ALA A 420 -32.76 3.09 -23.56
N ILE A 421 -32.14 3.81 -22.61
CA ILE A 421 -30.72 4.27 -22.52
C ILE A 421 -30.36 4.15 -21.02
N GLY A 422 -29.21 3.70 -20.49
CA GLY A 422 -27.89 3.26 -20.95
C GLY A 422 -27.01 2.99 -19.70
N ALA A 423 -25.96 2.19 -19.85
CA ALA A 423 -25.03 1.63 -18.85
C ALA A 423 -24.39 2.60 -17.80
N ALA A 424 -24.14 2.11 -16.56
CA ALA A 424 -23.51 2.83 -15.43
C ALA A 424 -21.95 2.79 -15.46
N ILE A 425 -21.23 3.85 -15.07
CA ILE A 425 -19.74 3.94 -15.12
C ILE A 425 -19.10 3.82 -13.71
N GLU A 426 -18.14 2.91 -13.48
CA GLU A 426 -17.37 2.59 -12.24
C GLU A 426 -15.86 2.93 -12.39
N LEU A 427 -15.10 3.24 -11.31
CA LEU A 427 -13.63 3.37 -11.36
C LEU A 427 -12.98 2.05 -10.90
N LEU A 428 -12.34 1.34 -11.82
CA LEU A 428 -11.67 0.05 -11.53
C LEU A 428 -10.18 0.16 -11.88
N SER A 429 -9.33 -0.61 -11.21
CA SER A 429 -7.97 -0.87 -11.70
C SER A 429 -8.01 -1.74 -12.96
N GLY A 430 -6.95 -1.77 -13.76
CA GLY A 430 -6.89 -2.70 -14.90
C GLY A 430 -7.13 -4.15 -14.49
N ASN A 431 -6.58 -4.60 -13.36
CA ASN A 431 -6.83 -5.94 -12.83
C ASN A 431 -8.31 -6.17 -12.45
N GLU A 432 -8.92 -5.23 -11.72
CA GLU A 432 -10.35 -5.30 -11.37
C GLU A 432 -11.24 -5.26 -12.62
N ALA A 433 -10.82 -4.52 -13.65
CA ALA A 433 -11.55 -4.39 -14.90
C ALA A 433 -11.44 -5.64 -15.79
N VAL A 434 -10.29 -6.32 -15.81
CA VAL A 434 -10.16 -7.66 -16.42
C VAL A 434 -11.09 -8.66 -15.72
N ALA A 435 -11.13 -8.65 -14.38
CA ALA A 435 -12.05 -9.50 -13.62
C ALA A 435 -13.51 -9.18 -13.93
N ARG A 436 -13.89 -7.90 -14.02
CA ARG A 436 -15.22 -7.46 -14.46
C ARG A 436 -15.53 -7.95 -15.87
N GLY A 437 -14.63 -7.73 -16.83
CA GLY A 437 -14.80 -8.13 -18.22
C GLY A 437 -14.96 -9.63 -18.38
N ALA A 438 -14.24 -10.42 -17.59
CA ALA A 438 -14.38 -11.87 -17.56
C ALA A 438 -15.74 -12.31 -17.02
N HIS A 439 -16.21 -11.71 -15.92
CA HIS A 439 -17.54 -11.98 -15.37
C HIS A 439 -18.65 -11.57 -16.36
N GLU A 440 -18.54 -10.38 -16.98
CA GLU A 440 -19.46 -9.92 -18.02
C GLU A 440 -19.48 -10.84 -19.24
N ALA A 441 -18.34 -11.41 -19.61
CA ALA A 441 -18.24 -12.44 -20.63
C ALA A 441 -18.76 -13.82 -20.17
N GLY A 442 -19.31 -13.98 -18.97
CA GLY A 442 -19.80 -15.28 -18.52
C GLY A 442 -18.67 -16.30 -18.30
N VAL A 443 -17.53 -15.88 -17.74
CA VAL A 443 -16.48 -16.80 -17.29
C VAL A 443 -17.04 -17.80 -16.27
N HIS A 444 -16.60 -19.05 -16.37
CA HIS A 444 -17.01 -20.15 -15.49
C HIS A 444 -15.91 -20.54 -14.53
N VAL A 445 -14.67 -20.58 -15.02
CA VAL A 445 -13.50 -21.05 -14.26
C VAL A 445 -12.37 -20.03 -14.39
N ALA A 446 -11.78 -19.64 -13.27
CA ALA A 446 -10.58 -18.83 -13.25
C ALA A 446 -9.51 -19.41 -12.32
N ALA A 447 -8.26 -19.41 -12.77
CA ALA A 447 -7.13 -19.89 -11.96
C ALA A 447 -5.86 -19.06 -12.18
N ALA A 448 -5.05 -18.91 -11.13
CA ALA A 448 -3.72 -18.31 -11.21
C ALA A 448 -2.79 -18.87 -10.14
N TYR A 449 -1.49 -18.57 -10.26
CA TYR A 449 -0.54 -18.60 -9.15
C TYR A 449 -0.30 -17.15 -8.69
N PRO A 450 -0.16 -16.86 -7.37
CA PRO A 450 0.02 -15.49 -6.89
C PRO A 450 1.26 -14.81 -7.48
N GLY A 451 1.09 -13.65 -8.11
CA GLY A 451 2.18 -12.92 -8.75
C GLY A 451 1.79 -11.50 -9.15
N THR A 452 2.35 -10.50 -8.47
CA THR A 452 2.24 -9.07 -8.83
C THR A 452 2.93 -8.84 -10.18
N PRO A 453 2.34 -8.09 -11.12
CA PRO A 453 1.20 -7.19 -10.97
C PRO A 453 -0.16 -7.78 -11.39
N SER A 454 -0.39 -9.10 -11.31
CA SER A 454 -1.63 -9.75 -11.78
C SER A 454 -2.58 -10.29 -10.69
N THR A 455 -2.12 -10.32 -9.43
CA THR A 455 -2.77 -11.01 -8.31
C THR A 455 -4.23 -10.58 -8.10
N GLU A 456 -4.52 -9.29 -8.23
CA GLU A 456 -5.83 -8.71 -7.93
C GLU A 456 -6.94 -9.18 -8.88
N ILE A 457 -6.60 -9.74 -10.05
CA ILE A 457 -7.58 -10.30 -10.99
C ILE A 457 -8.33 -11.47 -10.32
N ILE A 458 -7.59 -12.44 -9.79
CA ILE A 458 -8.17 -13.62 -9.15
C ILE A 458 -8.84 -13.24 -7.83
N GLU A 459 -8.23 -12.38 -7.02
CA GLU A 459 -8.83 -11.91 -5.77
C GLU A 459 -10.17 -11.21 -6.03
N THR A 460 -10.27 -10.40 -7.07
CA THR A 460 -11.53 -9.77 -7.48
C THR A 460 -12.53 -10.81 -7.96
N LEU A 461 -12.10 -11.80 -8.75
CA LEU A 461 -12.99 -12.85 -9.25
C LEU A 461 -13.58 -13.73 -8.13
N THR A 462 -12.88 -13.92 -7.01
CA THR A 462 -13.43 -14.68 -5.85
C THR A 462 -14.74 -14.09 -5.30
N ARG A 463 -15.03 -12.81 -5.60
CA ARG A 463 -16.25 -12.13 -5.16
C ARG A 463 -17.48 -12.51 -5.99
N TYR A 464 -17.31 -13.17 -7.15
CA TYR A 464 -18.40 -13.66 -7.98
C TYR A 464 -18.68 -15.14 -7.68
N PRO A 465 -19.77 -15.47 -6.96
CA PRO A 465 -20.01 -16.82 -6.47
C PRO A 465 -20.30 -17.83 -7.60
N ASP A 466 -20.78 -17.35 -8.74
CA ASP A 466 -21.07 -18.11 -9.96
C ASP A 466 -19.83 -18.42 -10.82
N VAL A 467 -18.65 -17.95 -10.40
CA VAL A 467 -17.36 -18.31 -10.99
C VAL A 467 -16.62 -19.26 -10.06
N ALA A 468 -16.17 -20.40 -10.60
CA ALA A 468 -15.25 -21.28 -9.92
C ALA A 468 -13.84 -20.67 -9.96
N VAL A 469 -13.33 -20.23 -8.82
CA VAL A 469 -12.04 -19.52 -8.73
C VAL A 469 -11.09 -20.28 -7.82
N GLN A 470 -9.84 -20.44 -8.26
CA GLN A 470 -8.80 -21.10 -7.46
C GLN A 470 -7.42 -20.47 -7.61
N TRP A 471 -6.65 -20.51 -6.53
CA TRP A 471 -5.19 -20.41 -6.59
C TRP A 471 -4.64 -21.80 -6.91
N ALA A 472 -3.81 -21.91 -7.93
CA ALA A 472 -3.11 -23.12 -8.34
C ALA A 472 -1.71 -23.18 -7.73
N ALA A 473 -1.10 -24.37 -7.75
CA ALA A 473 0.25 -24.58 -7.23
C ALA A 473 1.33 -23.84 -8.04
N ASN A 474 1.12 -23.67 -9.35
CA ASN A 474 1.97 -22.91 -10.26
C ASN A 474 1.15 -22.49 -11.51
N GLU A 475 1.72 -21.66 -12.37
CA GLU A 475 1.07 -21.13 -13.56
C GLU A 475 0.77 -22.20 -14.59
N LYS A 476 1.59 -23.26 -14.68
CA LYS A 476 1.30 -24.42 -15.53
C LYS A 476 0.00 -25.08 -15.10
N VAL A 477 -0.17 -25.38 -13.82
CA VAL A 477 -1.39 -26.00 -13.28
C VAL A 477 -2.58 -25.05 -13.43
N ALA A 478 -2.39 -23.73 -13.24
CA ALA A 478 -3.44 -22.75 -13.50
C ALA A 478 -3.92 -22.80 -14.95
N LEU A 479 -3.00 -22.87 -15.91
CA LEU A 479 -3.31 -22.98 -17.32
C LEU A 479 -3.90 -24.34 -17.69
N ASP A 480 -3.43 -25.44 -17.09
CA ASP A 480 -3.96 -26.79 -17.31
C ASP A 480 -5.43 -26.90 -16.84
N VAL A 481 -5.75 -26.34 -15.67
CA VAL A 481 -7.13 -26.32 -15.15
C VAL A 481 -8.04 -25.52 -16.08
N THR A 482 -7.62 -24.33 -16.47
CA THR A 482 -8.43 -23.43 -17.30
C THR A 482 -8.57 -23.95 -18.73
N LEU A 483 -7.52 -24.54 -19.31
CA LEU A 483 -7.60 -25.27 -20.57
C LEU A 483 -8.53 -26.47 -20.46
N GLY A 484 -8.43 -27.28 -19.41
CA GLY A 484 -9.33 -28.42 -19.17
C GLY A 484 -10.80 -28.00 -19.09
N ALA A 485 -11.09 -26.90 -18.39
CA ALA A 485 -12.43 -26.32 -18.33
C ALA A 485 -12.89 -25.84 -19.72
N ALA A 486 -12.02 -25.15 -20.46
CA ALA A 486 -12.32 -24.69 -21.81
C ALA A 486 -12.63 -25.86 -22.76
N LEU A 487 -11.85 -26.95 -22.72
CA LEU A 487 -12.08 -28.15 -23.51
C LEU A 487 -13.46 -28.78 -23.21
N GLY A 488 -13.95 -28.64 -21.99
CA GLY A 488 -15.31 -28.99 -21.58
C GLY A 488 -16.41 -28.05 -22.09
N GLY A 489 -16.06 -27.07 -22.93
CA GLY A 489 -16.97 -26.08 -23.51
C GLY A 489 -17.19 -24.85 -22.63
N ALA A 490 -16.45 -24.68 -21.52
CA ALA A 490 -16.60 -23.54 -20.64
C ALA A 490 -15.80 -22.31 -21.13
N ARG A 491 -16.12 -21.14 -20.59
CA ARG A 491 -15.26 -19.94 -20.68
C ARG A 491 -14.32 -19.90 -19.49
N ALA A 492 -13.01 -19.88 -19.71
CA ALA A 492 -12.01 -19.92 -18.67
C ALA A 492 -10.98 -18.78 -18.77
N LEU A 493 -10.48 -18.32 -17.61
CA LEU A 493 -9.45 -17.27 -17.51
C LEU A 493 -8.26 -17.75 -16.69
N CYS A 494 -7.06 -17.64 -17.24
CA CYS A 494 -5.82 -17.83 -16.50
C CYS A 494 -5.09 -16.50 -16.35
N ALA A 495 -4.70 -16.12 -15.13
CA ALA A 495 -3.93 -14.90 -14.88
C ALA A 495 -2.53 -15.22 -14.36
N MET A 496 -1.54 -14.46 -14.81
CA MET A 496 -0.15 -14.53 -14.35
C MET A 496 0.62 -13.25 -14.69
N LYS A 497 1.78 -13.05 -14.06
CA LYS A 497 2.76 -12.08 -14.56
C LYS A 497 3.56 -12.66 -15.72
N HIS A 498 4.34 -11.83 -16.42
CA HIS A 498 5.04 -12.25 -17.65
C HIS A 498 5.93 -13.47 -17.50
N VAL A 499 6.70 -13.60 -16.42
CA VAL A 499 7.56 -14.78 -16.19
C VAL A 499 6.75 -16.06 -15.91
N GLY A 500 5.52 -15.94 -15.44
CA GLY A 500 4.63 -17.07 -15.21
C GLY A 500 4.27 -17.79 -16.53
N LEU A 501 4.23 -17.04 -17.64
CA LEU A 501 3.99 -17.62 -18.96
C LEU A 501 5.17 -18.50 -19.41
N ASN A 502 6.38 -18.30 -18.88
CA ASN A 502 7.51 -19.21 -19.12
C ASN A 502 7.21 -20.59 -18.51
N VAL A 503 6.68 -20.61 -17.29
CA VAL A 503 6.31 -21.84 -16.56
C VAL A 503 5.15 -22.54 -17.28
N ALA A 504 4.18 -21.78 -17.77
CA ALA A 504 3.00 -22.31 -18.45
C ALA A 504 3.21 -22.58 -19.96
N SER A 505 4.40 -22.30 -20.50
CA SER A 505 4.66 -22.24 -21.94
C SER A 505 4.35 -23.54 -22.68
N ASP A 506 4.67 -24.70 -22.11
CA ASP A 506 4.39 -26.01 -22.71
C ASP A 506 2.89 -26.19 -23.02
N THR A 507 2.04 -25.91 -22.02
CA THR A 507 0.59 -25.95 -22.17
C THR A 507 0.11 -24.87 -23.15
N PHE A 508 0.65 -23.66 -23.07
CA PHE A 508 0.27 -22.53 -23.94
C PHE A 508 0.56 -22.80 -25.42
N MET A 509 1.75 -23.32 -25.74
CA MET A 509 2.17 -23.66 -27.11
C MET A 509 1.29 -24.76 -27.69
N THR A 510 1.00 -25.79 -26.89
CA THR A 510 0.16 -26.92 -27.31
C THR A 510 -1.29 -26.49 -27.52
N ALA A 511 -1.82 -25.61 -26.66
CA ALA A 511 -3.20 -25.10 -26.75
C ALA A 511 -3.48 -24.36 -28.06
N ALA A 512 -2.48 -23.72 -28.67
CA ALA A 512 -2.62 -23.08 -29.98
C ALA A 512 -2.98 -24.09 -31.09
N TYR A 513 -2.44 -25.32 -31.01
CA TYR A 513 -2.65 -26.39 -31.97
C TYR A 513 -3.98 -27.12 -31.73
N THR A 514 -4.23 -27.49 -30.48
CA THR A 514 -5.45 -28.20 -30.09
C THR A 514 -6.68 -27.33 -30.28
N GLY A 515 -6.55 -26.01 -30.10
CA GLY A 515 -7.69 -25.16 -29.81
C GLY A 515 -8.24 -25.43 -28.42
N VAL A 516 -9.40 -24.85 -28.12
CA VAL A 516 -9.92 -24.74 -26.74
C VAL A 516 -11.33 -25.29 -26.57
N GLY A 517 -12.12 -25.47 -27.63
CA GLY A 517 -13.49 -26.03 -27.57
C GLY A 517 -14.54 -25.06 -27.04
N GLY A 518 -14.28 -24.42 -25.90
CA GLY A 518 -15.04 -23.31 -25.32
C GLY A 518 -14.34 -21.98 -25.61
N ALA A 519 -13.83 -21.31 -24.57
CA ALA A 519 -12.97 -20.13 -24.73
C ALA A 519 -11.96 -20.03 -23.59
N LEU A 520 -10.75 -19.57 -23.91
CA LEU A 520 -9.65 -19.41 -22.96
C LEU A 520 -8.95 -18.06 -23.16
N VAL A 521 -8.95 -17.24 -22.12
CA VAL A 521 -8.18 -16.00 -22.05
C VAL A 521 -7.00 -16.21 -21.09
N VAL A 522 -5.79 -15.95 -21.57
CA VAL A 522 -4.58 -15.95 -20.76
C VAL A 522 -4.16 -14.50 -20.56
N VAL A 523 -4.17 -14.02 -19.32
CA VAL A 523 -3.77 -12.66 -18.97
C VAL A 523 -2.31 -12.69 -18.52
N SER A 524 -1.46 -11.92 -19.21
CA SER A 524 -0.05 -11.71 -18.86
C SER A 524 0.15 -10.26 -18.44
N ALA A 525 0.43 -10.03 -17.16
CA ALA A 525 0.82 -8.70 -16.67
C ALA A 525 2.34 -8.55 -16.72
N ASP A 526 2.83 -7.76 -17.67
CA ASP A 526 4.25 -7.49 -17.89
C ASP A 526 4.74 -6.36 -16.96
N ASP A 527 5.99 -6.45 -16.49
CA ASP A 527 6.61 -5.49 -15.56
C ASP A 527 7.80 -4.72 -16.15
N PRO A 528 7.59 -3.81 -17.12
CA PRO A 528 8.61 -2.86 -17.55
C PRO A 528 9.15 -2.08 -16.34
N GLY A 529 10.47 -1.98 -16.18
CA GLY A 529 11.11 -1.37 -15.02
C GLY A 529 11.36 -2.30 -13.83
N MET A 530 10.92 -3.56 -13.88
CA MET A 530 11.22 -4.61 -12.89
C MET A 530 10.88 -4.20 -11.44
N HIS A 531 9.69 -3.63 -11.22
CA HIS A 531 9.26 -3.23 -9.87
C HIS A 531 9.14 -4.42 -8.92
N SER A 532 8.87 -5.61 -9.45
CA SER A 532 8.67 -6.86 -8.70
C SER A 532 9.19 -8.11 -9.42
N SER A 533 10.00 -7.93 -10.47
CA SER A 533 10.42 -8.99 -11.39
C SER A 533 11.94 -9.10 -11.51
N GLN A 534 12.41 -10.29 -11.89
CA GLN A 534 13.84 -10.62 -12.01
C GLN A 534 14.43 -10.17 -13.35
N ASN A 535 13.57 -9.95 -14.35
CA ASN A 535 13.94 -9.53 -15.69
C ASN A 535 12.87 -8.60 -16.28
N GLU A 536 13.28 -7.84 -17.29
CA GLU A 536 12.38 -7.23 -18.27
C GLU A 536 12.16 -8.26 -19.39
N GLN A 537 10.90 -8.62 -19.66
CA GLN A 537 10.54 -9.59 -20.69
C GLN A 537 9.28 -9.10 -21.41
N ASP A 538 9.25 -9.32 -22.72
CA ASP A 538 8.21 -8.84 -23.61
C ASP A 538 7.39 -10.00 -24.17
N ASN A 539 6.18 -10.20 -23.62
CA ASN A 539 5.36 -11.36 -23.96
C ASN A 539 4.64 -11.26 -25.32
N ARG A 540 4.84 -10.16 -26.06
CA ARG A 540 4.40 -10.07 -27.46
C ARG A 540 5.10 -11.11 -28.33
N PHE A 541 6.34 -11.48 -27.98
CA PHE A 541 7.06 -12.56 -28.66
C PHE A 541 6.49 -13.94 -28.35
N TYR A 542 5.90 -14.17 -27.17
CA TYR A 542 5.21 -15.43 -26.88
C TYR A 542 3.95 -15.60 -27.72
N ALA A 543 3.15 -14.54 -27.89
CA ALA A 543 1.99 -14.55 -28.77
C ALA A 543 2.39 -14.90 -30.22
N LYS A 544 3.44 -14.23 -30.73
CA LYS A 544 3.97 -14.49 -32.07
C LYS A 544 4.52 -15.91 -32.22
N PHE A 545 5.32 -16.37 -31.26
CA PHE A 545 5.96 -17.68 -31.29
C PHE A 545 4.93 -18.82 -31.21
N ALA A 546 3.93 -18.71 -30.35
CA ALA A 546 2.87 -19.70 -30.21
C ALA A 546 1.84 -19.67 -31.34
N GLY A 547 1.73 -18.54 -32.06
CA GLY A 547 0.65 -18.35 -33.03
C GLY A 547 -0.70 -18.05 -32.37
N VAL A 548 -0.69 -17.23 -31.33
CA VAL A 548 -1.86 -16.89 -30.51
C VAL A 548 -2.18 -15.40 -30.64
N PRO A 549 -3.43 -15.01 -30.94
CA PRO A 549 -3.81 -13.61 -31.02
C PRO A 549 -3.64 -12.89 -29.67
N MET A 550 -3.36 -11.59 -29.73
CA MET A 550 -3.02 -10.79 -28.56
C MET A 550 -3.64 -9.39 -28.60
N LEU A 551 -4.19 -8.99 -27.45
CA LEU A 551 -4.82 -7.70 -27.21
C LEU A 551 -4.07 -6.90 -26.13
N GLU A 552 -4.01 -5.58 -26.30
CA GLU A 552 -3.26 -4.66 -25.43
C GLU A 552 -4.09 -3.43 -25.02
N PRO A 553 -4.79 -3.47 -23.87
CA PRO A 553 -5.55 -2.33 -23.36
C PRO A 553 -4.63 -1.21 -22.86
N ALA A 554 -5.04 0.04 -23.08
CA ALA A 554 -4.35 1.23 -22.58
C ALA A 554 -4.83 1.69 -21.21
N ASP A 555 -6.05 1.32 -20.84
CA ASP A 555 -6.72 1.73 -19.62
C ASP A 555 -7.68 0.63 -19.12
N SER A 556 -8.41 0.91 -18.04
CA SER A 556 -9.30 -0.06 -17.40
C SER A 556 -10.56 -0.36 -18.23
N GLU A 557 -11.09 0.60 -19.01
CA GLU A 557 -12.26 0.34 -19.84
C GLU A 557 -11.92 -0.58 -21.00
N GLU A 558 -10.77 -0.34 -21.62
CA GLU A 558 -10.23 -1.27 -22.61
C GLU A 558 -9.89 -2.62 -21.98
N ALA A 559 -9.35 -2.66 -20.76
CA ALA A 559 -9.07 -3.93 -20.10
C ALA A 559 -10.34 -4.76 -19.90
N ARG A 560 -11.46 -4.13 -19.52
CA ARG A 560 -12.77 -4.79 -19.45
C ARG A 560 -13.26 -5.26 -20.82
N THR A 561 -13.35 -4.34 -21.78
CA THR A 561 -13.96 -4.61 -23.09
C THR A 561 -13.11 -5.56 -23.92
N PHE A 562 -11.78 -5.47 -23.84
CA PHE A 562 -10.86 -6.39 -24.54
C PHE A 562 -10.84 -7.75 -23.88
N THR A 563 -11.09 -7.88 -22.58
CA THR A 563 -11.30 -9.20 -21.97
C THR A 563 -12.52 -9.91 -22.57
N ARG A 564 -13.63 -9.17 -22.77
CA ARG A 564 -14.82 -9.72 -23.43
C ARG A 564 -14.55 -10.08 -24.89
N TRP A 565 -13.90 -9.17 -25.61
CA TRP A 565 -13.49 -9.41 -26.98
C TRP A 565 -12.55 -10.62 -27.08
N ALA A 566 -11.64 -10.82 -26.13
CA ALA A 566 -10.78 -11.99 -26.07
C ALA A 566 -11.59 -13.29 -25.93
N PHE A 567 -12.64 -13.31 -25.12
CA PHE A 567 -13.56 -14.47 -25.05
C PHE A 567 -14.32 -14.72 -26.34
N GLU A 568 -14.78 -13.66 -27.02
CA GLU A 568 -15.44 -13.73 -28.32
C GLU A 568 -14.50 -14.30 -29.38
N LEU A 569 -13.31 -13.72 -29.51
CA LEU A 569 -12.28 -14.13 -30.46
C LEU A 569 -11.84 -15.58 -30.20
N SER A 570 -11.64 -15.94 -28.93
CA SER A 570 -11.27 -17.30 -28.53
C SER A 570 -12.34 -18.32 -28.93
N ALA A 571 -13.61 -18.03 -28.67
CA ALA A 571 -14.74 -18.90 -29.00
C ALA A 571 -14.95 -19.01 -30.53
N GLN A 572 -14.86 -17.89 -31.25
CA GLN A 572 -15.06 -17.85 -32.69
C GLN A 572 -13.99 -18.62 -33.46
N PHE A 573 -12.74 -18.48 -33.04
CA PHE A 573 -11.61 -19.07 -33.75
C PHE A 573 -11.10 -20.36 -33.13
N ASP A 574 -11.60 -20.80 -31.98
CA ASP A 574 -11.15 -22.01 -31.27
C ASP A 574 -9.65 -21.95 -30.93
N VAL A 575 -9.21 -20.86 -30.28
CA VAL A 575 -7.80 -20.59 -29.92
C VAL A 575 -7.73 -19.89 -28.57
N PRO A 576 -6.69 -20.09 -27.74
CA PRO A 576 -6.46 -19.18 -26.62
C PRO A 576 -6.21 -17.75 -27.12
N VAL A 577 -6.49 -16.74 -26.29
CA VAL A 577 -6.16 -15.33 -26.58
C VAL A 577 -5.29 -14.80 -25.45
N LEU A 578 -4.18 -14.14 -25.79
CA LEU A 578 -3.30 -13.48 -24.83
C LEU A 578 -3.75 -12.04 -24.59
N LEU A 579 -4.16 -11.70 -23.37
CA LEU A 579 -4.44 -10.32 -22.97
C LEU A 579 -3.23 -9.79 -22.20
N ARG A 580 -2.50 -8.83 -22.77
CA ARG A 580 -1.27 -8.31 -22.18
C ARG A 580 -1.52 -6.98 -21.47
N LEU A 581 -1.20 -6.90 -20.18
CA LEU A 581 -1.18 -5.66 -19.41
C LEU A 581 0.27 -5.24 -19.13
N THR A 582 0.49 -3.95 -18.82
CA THR A 582 1.73 -3.49 -18.17
C THR A 582 1.42 -3.07 -16.73
N THR A 583 2.45 -3.01 -15.86
CA THR A 583 2.30 -2.61 -14.44
C THR A 583 1.41 -1.37 -14.22
N ARG A 584 1.49 -0.36 -15.11
CA ARG A 584 0.66 0.85 -15.01
C ARG A 584 -0.80 0.60 -15.32
N VAL A 585 -1.10 -0.17 -16.37
CA VAL A 585 -2.49 -0.52 -16.69
C VAL A 585 -3.07 -1.39 -15.57
N ALA A 586 -2.31 -2.39 -15.11
CA ALA A 586 -2.73 -3.32 -14.06
C ALA A 586 -3.14 -2.62 -12.75
N HIS A 587 -2.36 -1.64 -12.28
CA HIS A 587 -2.55 -1.00 -10.96
C HIS A 587 -3.12 0.42 -10.98
N THR A 588 -3.28 1.07 -12.14
CA THR A 588 -3.95 2.39 -12.23
C THR A 588 -5.45 2.22 -12.34
N ARG A 589 -6.24 3.11 -11.71
CA ARG A 589 -7.70 3.10 -11.80
C ARG A 589 -8.23 4.12 -12.81
N THR A 590 -9.06 3.69 -13.75
CA THR A 590 -9.74 4.57 -14.72
C THR A 590 -11.24 4.22 -14.82
N PRO A 591 -12.08 5.10 -15.40
CA PRO A 591 -13.51 4.82 -15.57
C PRO A 591 -13.75 3.61 -16.45
N VAL A 592 -14.78 2.82 -16.14
CA VAL A 592 -15.20 1.59 -16.80
C VAL A 592 -16.73 1.62 -16.89
N SER A 593 -17.29 1.53 -18.10
CA SER A 593 -18.76 1.48 -18.23
C SER A 593 -19.29 0.09 -17.86
N GLY A 594 -20.58 -0.06 -17.62
CA GLY A 594 -21.16 -1.28 -17.05
C GLY A 594 -22.07 -1.93 -18.06
N ASP A 595 -21.65 -3.07 -18.61
CA ASP A 595 -22.49 -3.84 -19.51
C ASP A 595 -23.09 -5.01 -18.74
N GLY A 596 -24.30 -5.43 -19.13
CA GLY A 596 -24.90 -6.64 -18.58
C GLY A 596 -24.02 -7.87 -18.84
N ARG A 597 -23.99 -8.80 -17.89
CA ARG A 597 -23.40 -10.12 -18.12
C ARG A 597 -24.11 -10.81 -19.27
N THR A 598 -23.35 -11.41 -20.17
CA THR A 598 -23.85 -12.33 -21.19
C THR A 598 -23.66 -13.76 -20.68
N PRO A 599 -24.70 -14.41 -20.13
CA PRO A 599 -24.59 -15.79 -19.68
C PRO A 599 -24.34 -16.68 -20.89
N VAL A 600 -23.38 -17.59 -20.78
CA VAL A 600 -23.09 -18.59 -21.80
C VAL A 600 -23.07 -19.92 -21.10
N GLU A 601 -23.88 -20.88 -21.53
CA GLU A 601 -23.86 -22.22 -20.95
C GLU A 601 -22.67 -23.02 -21.52
N PRO A 602 -21.98 -23.85 -20.72
CA PRO A 602 -20.92 -24.71 -21.23
C PRO A 602 -21.42 -25.68 -22.30
N GLY A 603 -20.69 -25.76 -23.42
CA GLY A 603 -21.07 -26.62 -24.56
C GLY A 603 -20.88 -28.13 -24.34
N GLY A 604 -20.26 -28.52 -23.22
CA GLY A 604 -19.89 -29.91 -22.90
C GLY A 604 -18.67 -30.41 -23.67
N PHE A 605 -17.99 -31.42 -23.12
CA PHE A 605 -16.85 -32.06 -23.78
C PHE A 605 -17.32 -32.92 -24.96
N ARG A 606 -16.76 -32.67 -26.15
CA ARG A 606 -16.98 -33.49 -27.35
C ARG A 606 -15.68 -34.22 -27.70
N PRO A 607 -15.61 -35.56 -27.58
CA PRO A 607 -14.39 -36.29 -27.88
C PRO A 607 -13.95 -36.13 -29.34
N ASP A 608 -12.75 -35.60 -29.56
CA ASP A 608 -12.06 -35.60 -30.85
C ASP A 608 -10.56 -35.87 -30.65
N PRO A 609 -10.14 -37.16 -30.70
CA PRO A 609 -8.73 -37.51 -30.50
C PRO A 609 -7.78 -36.87 -31.52
N ARG A 610 -8.23 -36.59 -32.75
CA ARG A 610 -7.37 -35.97 -33.79
C ARG A 610 -7.11 -34.49 -33.50
N LYS A 611 -8.01 -33.84 -32.76
CA LYS A 611 -7.88 -32.46 -32.30
C LYS A 611 -7.18 -32.35 -30.94
N TYR A 612 -7.46 -33.23 -29.99
CA TYR A 612 -7.02 -33.06 -28.60
C TYR A 612 -5.82 -33.92 -28.17
N VAL A 613 -5.42 -34.93 -28.95
CA VAL A 613 -4.25 -35.75 -28.63
C VAL A 613 -3.10 -35.36 -29.57
N MET A 614 -2.11 -34.61 -29.09
CA MET A 614 -1.01 -34.09 -29.94
C MET A 614 0.10 -35.12 -30.21
N LEU A 615 -0.28 -36.28 -30.74
CA LEU A 615 0.66 -37.22 -31.37
C LEU A 615 1.31 -36.54 -32.60
N PRO A 616 2.58 -36.85 -32.94
CA PRO A 616 3.27 -36.19 -34.05
C PRO A 616 2.51 -36.19 -35.38
N ALA A 617 1.75 -37.25 -35.69
CA ALA A 617 0.90 -37.32 -36.88
C ALA A 617 -0.25 -36.30 -36.86
N TYR A 618 -0.87 -36.08 -35.69
CA TYR A 618 -1.98 -35.14 -35.52
C TYR A 618 -1.47 -33.71 -35.39
N ALA A 619 -0.40 -33.48 -34.62
CA ALA A 619 0.21 -32.15 -34.46
C ALA A 619 0.66 -31.56 -35.81
N ARG A 620 1.28 -32.35 -36.69
CA ARG A 620 1.64 -31.92 -38.06
C ARG A 620 0.41 -31.51 -38.90
N ALA A 621 -0.73 -32.17 -38.71
CA ALA A 621 -1.96 -31.82 -39.41
C ALA A 621 -2.66 -30.60 -38.79
N ARG A 622 -2.44 -30.33 -37.50
CA ARG A 622 -3.01 -29.18 -36.78
C ARG A 622 -2.25 -27.88 -37.02
N HIS A 623 -0.95 -27.92 -37.30
CA HIS A 623 -0.17 -26.70 -37.55
C HIS A 623 -0.70 -25.85 -38.72
N PRO A 624 -1.01 -26.42 -39.93
CA PRO A 624 -1.65 -25.64 -40.99
C PRO A 624 -2.99 -25.02 -40.59
N VAL A 625 -3.77 -25.69 -39.75
CA VAL A 625 -5.05 -25.16 -39.23
C VAL A 625 -4.83 -23.94 -38.33
N MET A 626 -3.77 -23.97 -37.51
CA MET A 626 -3.36 -22.82 -36.68
C MET A 626 -2.95 -21.63 -37.56
N LEU A 627 -2.20 -21.86 -38.64
CA LEU A 627 -1.78 -20.80 -39.57
C LEU A 627 -2.97 -20.20 -40.34
N ASP A 628 -3.85 -21.04 -40.91
CA ASP A 628 -5.09 -20.60 -41.57
C ASP A 628 -5.94 -19.73 -40.64
N ARG A 629 -6.07 -20.13 -39.37
CA ARG A 629 -6.78 -19.37 -38.36
C ARG A 629 -6.17 -17.97 -38.15
N LEU A 630 -4.84 -17.87 -38.04
CA LEU A 630 -4.17 -16.57 -37.88
C LEU A 630 -4.38 -15.66 -39.08
N GLU A 631 -4.32 -16.21 -40.29
CA GLU A 631 -4.60 -15.46 -41.53
C GLU A 631 -6.04 -14.95 -41.54
N ARG A 632 -7.00 -15.78 -41.12
CA ARG A 632 -8.41 -15.38 -41.01
C ARG A 632 -8.63 -14.28 -39.99
N ILE A 633 -8.00 -14.36 -38.81
CA ILE A 633 -8.06 -13.30 -37.79
C ILE A 633 -7.46 -12.00 -38.35
N ALA A 634 -6.34 -12.08 -39.06
CA ALA A 634 -5.72 -10.91 -39.69
C ALA A 634 -6.60 -10.29 -40.79
N ALA A 635 -7.37 -11.11 -41.51
CA ALA A 635 -8.20 -10.70 -42.64
C ALA A 635 -9.58 -10.14 -42.25
N GLU A 636 -10.11 -10.47 -41.07
CA GLU A 636 -11.46 -10.10 -40.62
C GLU A 636 -11.68 -8.57 -40.53
N ALA A 637 -10.60 -7.78 -40.51
CA ALA A 637 -10.64 -6.32 -40.47
C ALA A 637 -11.57 -5.77 -39.37
N ASP A 638 -11.53 -6.38 -38.18
CA ASP A 638 -12.33 -5.94 -37.03
C ASP A 638 -12.00 -4.47 -36.71
N PRO A 639 -12.97 -3.55 -36.75
CA PRO A 639 -12.74 -2.13 -36.50
C PRO A 639 -12.25 -1.86 -35.06
N ARG A 640 -12.44 -2.81 -34.12
CA ARG A 640 -11.92 -2.72 -32.75
C ARG A 640 -10.40 -2.91 -32.69
N ALA A 641 -9.79 -3.54 -33.70
CA ALA A 641 -8.36 -3.89 -33.70
C ALA A 641 -7.42 -2.70 -33.77
N ALA A 642 -7.88 -1.57 -34.30
CA ALA A 642 -7.07 -0.38 -34.49
C ALA A 642 -7.93 0.89 -34.47
N GLN A 643 -7.44 1.94 -33.81
CA GLN A 643 -8.08 3.26 -33.77
C GLN A 643 -7.16 4.29 -34.42
N VAL A 644 -7.70 5.05 -35.39
CA VAL A 644 -6.96 6.10 -36.10
C VAL A 644 -7.45 7.48 -35.64
N GLU A 645 -6.54 8.29 -35.16
CA GLU A 645 -6.75 9.71 -34.85
C GLU A 645 -5.87 10.58 -35.76
N LEU A 646 -6.47 11.19 -36.78
CA LEU A 646 -5.77 12.14 -37.65
C LEU A 646 -5.82 13.55 -37.06
N ARG A 647 -4.64 14.14 -36.91
CA ARG A 647 -4.43 15.55 -36.51
C ARG A 647 -3.46 16.18 -37.50
N SER A 648 -2.22 16.46 -37.09
CA SER A 648 -1.17 16.89 -38.02
C SER A 648 -0.65 15.72 -38.86
N ARG A 649 -0.49 15.94 -40.16
CA ARG A 649 0.10 14.96 -41.09
C ARG A 649 1.64 14.99 -41.11
N ALA A 650 2.27 15.99 -40.49
CA ALA A 650 3.73 16.07 -40.42
C ALA A 650 4.34 14.90 -39.64
N VAL A 651 3.67 14.44 -38.58
CA VAL A 651 4.13 13.35 -37.72
C VAL A 651 2.99 12.39 -37.43
N GLY A 652 3.20 11.11 -37.77
CA GLY A 652 2.37 9.99 -37.35
C GLY A 652 3.07 9.13 -36.30
N VAL A 653 2.31 8.55 -35.38
CA VAL A 653 2.82 7.63 -34.35
C VAL A 653 1.97 6.36 -34.32
N ILE A 654 2.62 5.20 -34.36
CA ILE A 654 1.99 3.90 -34.09
C ILE A 654 2.36 3.47 -32.67
N THR A 655 1.38 3.10 -31.87
CA THR A 655 1.58 2.71 -30.46
C THR A 655 0.47 1.78 -29.98
N SER A 656 0.64 1.16 -28.82
CA SER A 656 -0.34 0.28 -28.16
C SER A 656 -0.32 0.49 -26.65
N GLY A 657 -1.36 0.02 -25.96
CA GLY A 657 -1.44 0.05 -24.50
C GLY A 657 -1.18 1.43 -23.90
N VAL A 658 -0.51 1.47 -22.74
CA VAL A 658 -0.28 2.69 -21.95
C VAL A 658 0.53 3.77 -22.71
N CYS A 659 1.38 3.36 -23.66
CA CYS A 659 2.19 4.28 -24.47
C CYS A 659 1.32 5.28 -25.26
N TYR A 660 0.08 4.90 -25.61
CA TYR A 660 -0.91 5.80 -26.19
C TYR A 660 -1.11 7.08 -25.36
N HIS A 661 -1.30 6.94 -24.05
CA HIS A 661 -1.52 8.09 -23.16
C HIS A 661 -0.26 8.96 -23.06
N TYR A 662 0.92 8.36 -23.02
CA TYR A 662 2.18 9.11 -22.98
C TYR A 662 2.39 9.94 -24.24
N VAL A 663 2.12 9.37 -25.42
CA VAL A 663 2.20 10.11 -26.69
C VAL A 663 1.18 11.24 -26.72
N ARG A 664 -0.06 10.99 -26.28
CA ARG A 664 -1.14 11.99 -26.26
C ARG A 664 -0.85 13.16 -25.33
N GLU A 665 -0.27 12.90 -24.16
CA GLU A 665 0.13 13.93 -23.19
C GLU A 665 1.30 14.76 -23.71
N VAL A 666 2.31 14.10 -24.29
CA VAL A 666 3.56 14.76 -24.70
C VAL A 666 3.43 15.50 -26.03
N PHE A 667 2.76 14.89 -27.01
CA PHE A 667 2.65 15.39 -28.37
C PHE A 667 1.20 15.35 -28.89
N PRO A 668 0.30 16.18 -28.32
CA PRO A 668 -1.13 16.13 -28.64
C PRO A 668 -1.45 16.41 -30.11
N GLN A 669 -0.56 17.06 -30.88
CA GLN A 669 -0.81 17.38 -32.29
C GLN A 669 -0.44 16.26 -33.27
N ALA A 670 0.32 15.24 -32.84
CA ALA A 670 0.66 14.11 -33.71
C ALA A 670 -0.60 13.31 -34.09
N SER A 671 -0.65 12.81 -35.33
CA SER A 671 -1.63 11.78 -35.71
C SER A 671 -1.22 10.46 -35.07
N VAL A 672 -2.16 9.68 -34.54
CA VAL A 672 -1.85 8.38 -33.90
C VAL A 672 -2.70 7.27 -34.51
N LEU A 673 -2.06 6.14 -34.77
CA LEU A 673 -2.71 4.85 -34.92
C LEU A 673 -2.44 4.03 -33.66
N LYS A 674 -3.48 3.85 -32.85
CA LYS A 674 -3.45 3.00 -31.66
C LYS A 674 -3.84 1.59 -32.05
N LEU A 675 -2.95 0.63 -31.82
CA LEU A 675 -3.21 -0.79 -32.05
C LEU A 675 -3.74 -1.44 -30.78
N ASN A 676 -4.93 -2.02 -30.88
CA ASN A 676 -5.58 -2.74 -29.79
C ASN A 676 -5.32 -4.25 -29.90
N GLN A 677 -5.26 -4.78 -31.13
CA GLN A 677 -4.71 -6.09 -31.44
C GLN A 677 -3.32 -5.92 -32.07
N THR A 678 -2.29 -6.35 -31.36
CA THR A 678 -0.90 -6.20 -31.81
C THR A 678 -0.34 -7.47 -32.44
N TYR A 679 -1.00 -8.62 -32.24
CA TYR A 679 -0.74 -9.83 -33.02
C TYR A 679 -2.03 -10.62 -33.29
N PRO A 680 -2.28 -11.07 -34.53
CA PRO A 680 -1.62 -10.64 -35.76
C PRO A 680 -1.85 -9.13 -36.03
N LEU A 681 -0.89 -8.48 -36.69
CA LEU A 681 -0.91 -7.04 -36.95
C LEU A 681 -1.96 -6.69 -38.04
N PRO A 682 -2.86 -5.72 -37.82
CA PRO A 682 -3.82 -5.25 -38.83
C PRO A 682 -3.11 -4.41 -39.92
N LEU A 683 -2.42 -5.11 -40.82
CA LEU A 683 -1.47 -4.50 -41.76
C LEU A 683 -2.11 -3.54 -42.77
N ALA A 684 -3.34 -3.82 -43.22
CA ALA A 684 -4.06 -2.95 -44.14
C ALA A 684 -4.30 -1.55 -43.54
N THR A 685 -4.76 -1.51 -42.28
CA THR A 685 -4.96 -0.27 -41.53
C THR A 685 -3.65 0.47 -41.28
N ALA A 686 -2.58 -0.26 -40.90
CA ALA A 686 -1.26 0.33 -40.69
C ALA A 686 -0.70 0.97 -41.98
N ARG A 687 -0.85 0.31 -43.13
CA ARG A 687 -0.42 0.83 -44.43
C ARG A 687 -1.22 2.07 -44.83
N ALA A 688 -2.54 2.05 -44.63
CA ALA A 688 -3.41 3.18 -44.92
C ALA A 688 -3.10 4.40 -44.04
N PHE A 689 -2.71 4.19 -42.78
CA PHE A 689 -2.27 5.26 -41.90
C PHE A 689 -0.88 5.80 -42.27
N ALA A 690 0.08 4.93 -42.56
CA ALA A 690 1.43 5.33 -42.95
C ALA A 690 1.45 6.19 -44.22
N ALA A 691 0.58 5.91 -45.20
CA ALA A 691 0.45 6.69 -46.43
C ALA A 691 -0.09 8.12 -46.21
N GLN A 692 -0.58 8.43 -45.01
CA GLN A 692 -1.25 9.69 -44.69
C GLN A 692 -0.38 10.69 -43.94
N VAL A 693 0.83 10.31 -43.56
CA VAL A 693 1.76 11.10 -42.74
C VAL A 693 3.14 11.18 -43.39
N GLU A 694 3.89 12.24 -43.13
CA GLU A 694 5.21 12.49 -43.73
C GLU A 694 6.32 11.69 -43.03
N ARG A 695 6.31 11.63 -41.70
CA ARG A 695 7.27 10.87 -40.88
C ARG A 695 6.55 10.03 -39.84
N LEU A 696 6.95 8.77 -39.71
CA LEU A 696 6.25 7.76 -38.89
C LEU A 696 7.15 7.26 -37.76
N PHE A 697 6.67 7.36 -36.52
CA PHE A 697 7.35 6.84 -35.35
C PHE A 697 6.62 5.64 -34.73
N VAL A 698 7.35 4.76 -34.06
CA VAL A 698 6.80 3.69 -33.22
C VAL A 698 7.22 3.94 -31.77
N VAL A 699 6.23 4.06 -30.88
CA VAL A 699 6.45 4.20 -29.44
C VAL A 699 5.89 2.96 -28.74
N GLU A 700 6.77 2.10 -28.26
CA GLU A 700 6.43 0.83 -27.62
C GLU A 700 7.39 0.50 -26.46
N GLU A 701 6.90 -0.20 -25.45
CA GLU A 701 7.71 -0.71 -24.32
C GLU A 701 8.77 -1.72 -24.78
N LEU A 702 9.89 -1.82 -24.05
CA LEU A 702 10.90 -2.88 -24.21
C LEU A 702 11.44 -3.07 -25.66
N GLU A 703 11.06 -4.12 -26.35
CA GLU A 703 11.63 -4.53 -27.65
C GLU A 703 10.94 -3.86 -28.86
N PRO A 704 11.62 -3.74 -30.03
CA PRO A 704 11.06 -3.14 -31.26
C PRO A 704 10.06 -4.07 -31.99
N PHE A 705 9.11 -4.66 -31.27
CA PHE A 705 8.19 -5.67 -31.80
C PHE A 705 7.34 -5.15 -32.97
N LEU A 706 6.67 -4.01 -32.78
CA LEU A 706 5.84 -3.38 -33.82
C LEU A 706 6.71 -2.76 -34.92
N GLU A 707 7.81 -2.09 -34.54
CA GLU A 707 8.76 -1.48 -35.49
C GLU A 707 9.30 -2.52 -36.49
N GLU A 708 9.75 -3.68 -36.01
CA GLU A 708 10.27 -4.75 -36.87
C GLU A 708 9.19 -5.36 -37.77
N MET A 709 7.99 -5.60 -37.24
CA MET A 709 6.88 -6.13 -38.05
C MET A 709 6.45 -5.20 -39.17
N LEU A 710 6.41 -3.88 -38.91
CA LEU A 710 6.08 -2.87 -39.92
C LEU A 710 7.17 -2.78 -40.99
N ARG A 711 8.44 -2.74 -40.58
CA ARG A 711 9.59 -2.70 -41.50
C ARG A 711 9.67 -3.94 -42.39
N ALA A 712 9.39 -5.12 -41.84
CA ALA A 712 9.34 -6.37 -42.60
C ALA A 712 8.27 -6.33 -43.72
N GLN A 713 7.27 -5.47 -43.61
CA GLN A 713 6.20 -5.26 -44.60
C GLN A 713 6.43 -4.04 -45.52
N GLY A 714 7.65 -3.47 -45.47
CA GLY A 714 8.07 -2.33 -46.28
C GLY A 714 7.54 -0.98 -45.79
N ILE A 715 7.05 -0.88 -44.55
CA ILE A 715 6.59 0.39 -43.97
C ILE A 715 7.77 1.04 -43.23
N ALA A 716 8.20 2.22 -43.70
CA ALA A 716 9.27 2.98 -43.07
C ALA A 716 8.79 3.59 -41.74
N ALA A 717 9.43 3.22 -40.62
CA ALA A 717 9.11 3.72 -39.29
C ALA A 717 10.36 3.79 -38.41
N GLU A 718 10.38 4.72 -37.45
CA GLU A 718 11.49 4.97 -36.52
C GLU A 718 11.03 4.84 -35.06
N GLY A 719 11.69 4.01 -34.25
CA GLY A 719 11.33 3.83 -32.84
C GLY A 719 12.55 3.83 -31.93
N LYS A 720 13.17 2.66 -31.76
CA LYS A 720 14.27 2.43 -30.79
C LYS A 720 15.57 3.19 -31.06
N ALA A 721 15.63 3.96 -32.15
CA ALA A 721 16.65 4.99 -32.34
C ALA A 721 16.53 6.14 -31.31
N PHE A 722 15.33 6.39 -30.76
CA PHE A 722 15.06 7.53 -29.87
C PHE A 722 14.59 7.15 -28.46
N TRP A 723 14.12 5.91 -28.25
CA TRP A 723 13.63 5.42 -26.95
C TRP A 723 14.35 4.14 -26.52
N PRO A 724 14.62 3.95 -25.22
CA PRO A 724 15.41 2.81 -24.74
C PRO A 724 14.66 1.48 -24.86
N ARG A 725 15.45 0.41 -24.87
CA ARG A 725 14.97 -0.99 -24.72
C ARG A 725 14.90 -1.45 -23.26
N VAL A 726 15.28 -0.57 -22.32
CA VAL A 726 15.41 -0.88 -20.89
C VAL A 726 14.64 0.13 -20.04
N GLY A 727 14.05 -0.37 -18.97
CA GLY A 727 13.18 0.37 -18.06
C GLY A 727 11.84 0.77 -18.68
N GLU A 728 10.94 1.18 -17.81
CA GLU A 728 9.59 1.64 -18.16
C GLU A 728 9.60 2.96 -18.93
N LEU A 729 8.77 3.12 -19.98
CA LEU A 729 8.55 4.43 -20.59
C LEU A 729 7.72 5.32 -19.66
N THR A 730 8.05 6.61 -19.64
CA THR A 730 7.32 7.64 -18.90
C THR A 730 7.09 8.84 -19.81
N PRO A 731 6.13 9.74 -19.51
CA PRO A 731 5.94 10.97 -20.29
C PRO A 731 7.25 11.76 -20.48
N SER A 732 8.10 11.82 -19.46
CA SER A 732 9.42 12.46 -19.53
C SER A 732 10.36 11.78 -20.54
N ARG A 733 10.44 10.44 -20.52
CA ARG A 733 11.26 9.66 -21.47
C ARG A 733 10.71 9.76 -22.90
N VAL A 734 9.38 9.75 -23.06
CA VAL A 734 8.73 9.92 -24.36
C VAL A 734 9.02 11.30 -24.96
N ARG A 735 8.93 12.37 -24.15
CA ARG A 735 9.28 13.74 -24.54
C ARG A 735 10.74 13.87 -24.96
N ALA A 736 11.65 13.27 -24.19
CA ALA A 736 13.08 13.30 -24.51
C ALA A 736 13.37 12.67 -25.89
N GLY A 737 12.73 11.55 -26.23
CA GLY A 737 12.89 10.92 -27.55
C GLY A 737 12.37 11.78 -28.70
N PHE A 738 11.18 12.40 -28.56
CA PHE A 738 10.69 13.32 -29.58
C PHE A 738 11.54 14.58 -29.75
N ALA A 739 12.14 15.08 -28.66
CA ALA A 739 13.10 16.18 -28.73
C ALA A 739 14.38 15.78 -29.46
N ALA A 740 14.92 14.59 -29.17
CA ALA A 740 16.08 14.04 -29.87
C ALA A 740 15.80 13.80 -31.37
N ALA A 741 14.57 13.43 -31.73
CA ALA A 741 14.13 13.28 -33.12
C ALA A 741 13.92 14.62 -33.86
N GLY A 742 14.04 15.76 -33.17
CA GLY A 742 13.89 17.11 -33.73
C GLY A 742 12.45 17.55 -34.00
N VAL A 743 11.46 16.84 -33.46
CA VAL A 743 10.02 17.13 -33.70
C VAL A 743 9.36 17.87 -32.53
N LEU A 744 10.02 17.96 -31.38
CA LEU A 744 9.63 18.79 -30.24
C LEU A 744 10.84 19.58 -29.70
N PRO A 745 10.62 20.72 -29.02
CA PRO A 745 11.70 21.44 -28.35
C PRO A 745 12.29 20.63 -27.18
N ALA A 746 13.59 20.80 -26.94
CA ALA A 746 14.27 20.19 -25.79
C ALA A 746 13.64 20.64 -24.47
N ALA A 747 13.34 19.67 -23.59
CA ALA A 747 12.81 19.97 -22.27
C ALA A 747 13.92 20.52 -21.33
N ARG A 748 13.54 21.38 -20.37
CA ARG A 748 14.41 21.76 -19.25
C ARG A 748 14.68 20.50 -18.41
N ALA A 749 15.95 20.17 -18.16
CA ALA A 749 16.31 19.03 -17.33
C ALA A 749 15.77 19.22 -15.91
N ILE A 750 14.97 18.26 -15.43
CA ILE A 750 14.64 18.10 -14.01
C ILE A 750 15.54 16.96 -13.55
N GLU A 751 16.54 17.26 -12.71
CA GLU A 751 17.36 16.22 -12.10
C GLU A 751 16.50 15.37 -11.15
N PRO A 752 16.54 14.03 -11.26
CA PRO A 752 15.88 13.17 -10.28
C PRO A 752 16.51 13.41 -8.91
N VAL A 753 15.68 13.70 -7.90
CA VAL A 753 16.12 13.72 -6.52
C VAL A 753 16.42 12.29 -6.11
N ASP A 754 17.69 12.00 -5.83
CA ASP A 754 18.16 10.69 -5.42
C ASP A 754 17.61 10.37 -4.02
N ALA A 755 16.45 9.70 -3.98
CA ALA A 755 15.87 9.24 -2.73
C ALA A 755 16.79 8.20 -2.11
N MET A 756 17.28 8.44 -0.88
CA MET A 756 18.11 7.47 -0.15
C MET A 756 17.44 6.09 -0.17
N PRO A 757 18.04 5.09 -0.82
CA PRO A 757 17.44 3.78 -0.94
C PRO A 757 17.32 3.17 0.47
N ARG A 758 16.10 2.83 0.88
CA ARG A 758 15.89 2.02 2.10
C ARG A 758 16.21 0.58 1.74
N PRO A 759 17.28 -0.03 2.30
CA PRO A 759 17.59 -1.40 2.00
C PRO A 759 16.46 -2.30 2.53
N PRO A 760 15.96 -3.25 1.71
CA PRO A 760 14.93 -4.17 2.15
C PRO A 760 15.53 -5.17 3.16
N VAL A 761 14.93 -5.27 4.35
CA VAL A 761 15.39 -6.12 5.46
C VAL A 761 14.29 -7.06 5.93
N LEU A 762 14.67 -8.19 6.52
CA LEU A 762 13.73 -9.12 7.14
C LEU A 762 12.99 -8.48 8.33
N CYS A 763 11.72 -8.84 8.52
CA CYS A 763 10.89 -8.37 9.62
C CYS A 763 11.51 -8.69 11.00
N PRO A 764 11.24 -7.89 12.06
CA PRO A 764 11.66 -8.21 13.42
C PRO A 764 11.24 -9.62 13.86
N GLY A 765 12.23 -10.43 14.21
CA GLY A 765 12.02 -11.83 14.59
C GLY A 765 11.55 -12.74 13.44
N CYS A 766 11.81 -12.39 12.18
CA CYS A 766 11.52 -13.28 11.07
C CYS A 766 12.17 -14.67 11.30
N PRO A 767 11.41 -15.78 11.15
CA PRO A 767 11.92 -17.13 11.40
C PRO A 767 13.02 -17.56 10.42
N HIS A 768 13.24 -16.84 9.33
CA HIS A 768 14.28 -17.17 8.35
C HIS A 768 15.68 -16.70 8.78
N VAL A 769 15.79 -15.80 9.77
CA VAL A 769 17.07 -15.17 10.15
C VAL A 769 18.10 -16.19 10.64
N MET A 770 17.72 -17.01 11.63
CA MET A 770 18.67 -17.93 12.27
C MET A 770 19.17 -19.06 11.36
N PRO A 771 18.29 -19.75 10.61
CA PRO A 771 18.74 -20.78 9.67
C PRO A 771 19.73 -20.25 8.62
N LEU A 772 19.48 -19.06 8.06
CA LEU A 772 20.35 -18.44 7.06
C LEU A 772 21.69 -17.99 7.68
N LEU A 773 21.67 -17.46 8.91
CA LEU A 773 22.90 -17.12 9.63
C LEU A 773 23.72 -18.36 10.00
N ALA A 774 23.09 -19.46 10.37
CA ALA A 774 23.78 -20.72 10.66
C ALA A 774 24.49 -21.23 9.39
N LEU A 775 23.81 -21.25 8.24
CA LEU A 775 24.43 -21.60 6.95
C LEU A 775 25.64 -20.72 6.64
N ARG A 776 25.52 -19.40 6.79
CA ARG A 776 26.64 -18.47 6.60
C ARG A 776 27.78 -18.75 7.56
N LYS A 777 27.48 -18.96 8.85
CA LYS A 777 28.48 -19.18 9.91
C LYS A 777 29.28 -20.47 9.68
N LEU A 778 28.61 -21.50 9.16
CA LEU A 778 29.20 -22.79 8.78
C LEU A 778 29.91 -22.74 7.40
N GLY A 779 29.96 -21.56 6.77
CA GLY A 779 30.70 -21.34 5.53
C GLY A 779 30.06 -21.96 4.30
N ALA A 780 28.76 -22.25 4.32
CA ALA A 780 28.06 -22.80 3.17
C ALA A 780 28.03 -21.81 1.99
N ILE A 781 27.93 -22.34 0.76
CA ILE A 781 27.48 -21.59 -0.41
C ILE A 781 25.96 -21.68 -0.41
N ILE A 782 25.27 -20.53 -0.37
CA ILE A 782 23.81 -20.46 -0.22
C ILE A 782 23.17 -20.09 -1.56
N CYS A 783 22.55 -21.08 -2.19
CA CYS A 783 21.74 -20.93 -3.38
C CYS A 783 20.31 -20.54 -2.96
N GLY A 784 19.95 -19.29 -3.16
CA GLY A 784 18.65 -18.74 -2.83
C GLY A 784 17.62 -18.95 -3.89
N ASP A 785 16.38 -19.08 -3.43
CA ASP A 785 15.19 -18.96 -4.25
C ASP A 785 14.56 -17.55 -4.10
N ILE A 786 13.44 -17.28 -4.78
CA ILE A 786 12.73 -15.99 -4.64
C ILE A 786 11.76 -16.05 -3.46
N GLY A 787 11.93 -15.13 -2.50
CA GLY A 787 11.06 -14.97 -1.34
C GLY A 787 11.65 -14.01 -0.30
N CYS A 788 11.04 -13.93 0.89
CA CYS A 788 11.55 -13.04 1.95
C CYS A 788 13.03 -13.29 2.28
N TYR A 789 13.48 -14.54 2.18
CA TYR A 789 14.85 -14.95 2.44
C TYR A 789 15.86 -14.36 1.43
N THR A 790 15.45 -13.92 0.24
CA THR A 790 16.32 -13.18 -0.70
C THR A 790 16.84 -11.87 -0.07
N LEU A 791 16.08 -11.26 0.85
CA LEU A 791 16.49 -10.04 1.57
C LEU A 791 17.71 -10.27 2.47
N ALA A 792 18.03 -11.52 2.80
CA ALA A 792 19.22 -11.86 3.57
C ALA A 792 20.53 -11.72 2.77
N ALA A 793 20.46 -11.44 1.46
CA ALA A 793 21.64 -11.15 0.63
C ALA A 793 22.40 -9.89 1.09
N LEU A 794 21.69 -8.93 1.71
CA LEU A 794 22.24 -7.64 2.12
C LEU A 794 22.84 -7.66 3.53
N ASP A 795 23.59 -6.60 3.86
CA ASP A 795 24.09 -6.38 5.21
C ASP A 795 22.95 -6.23 6.22
N PRO A 796 23.09 -6.77 7.45
CA PRO A 796 24.28 -7.45 8.00
C PRO A 796 24.28 -8.97 7.78
N LEU A 797 23.24 -9.55 7.16
CA LEU A 797 23.03 -10.99 7.07
C LEU A 797 23.96 -11.66 6.06
N ARG A 798 24.14 -11.09 4.86
CA ARG A 798 25.02 -11.60 3.79
C ARG A 798 24.91 -13.13 3.60
N ALA A 799 23.70 -13.65 3.69
CA ALA A 799 23.40 -15.08 3.73
C ALA A 799 22.70 -15.54 2.44
N MET A 800 23.20 -15.07 1.30
CA MET A 800 22.79 -15.49 -0.04
C MET A 800 23.92 -15.24 -1.03
N ASP A 801 24.29 -16.25 -1.83
CA ASP A 801 25.34 -16.13 -2.84
C ASP A 801 24.77 -16.03 -4.27
N THR A 802 23.62 -16.68 -4.52
CA THR A 802 22.94 -16.65 -5.82
C THR A 802 21.43 -16.65 -5.68
N CYS A 803 20.70 -16.03 -6.61
CA CYS A 803 19.24 -16.11 -6.69
C CYS A 803 18.80 -15.79 -8.13
N VAL A 804 18.13 -16.72 -8.82
CA VAL A 804 17.89 -16.60 -10.29
C VAL A 804 16.40 -16.62 -10.62
N ALA A 805 15.69 -17.67 -10.24
CA ALA A 805 14.28 -17.86 -10.55
C ALA A 805 13.59 -18.67 -9.44
N MET A 806 12.25 -18.65 -9.44
CA MET A 806 11.48 -19.45 -8.51
C MET A 806 11.71 -20.96 -8.73
N GLY A 807 11.98 -21.70 -7.65
CA GLY A 807 12.24 -23.14 -7.64
C GLY A 807 13.64 -23.55 -8.12
N CYS A 808 14.52 -22.61 -8.47
CA CYS A 808 15.82 -22.96 -9.06
C CYS A 808 16.91 -23.30 -8.02
N SER A 809 16.71 -22.94 -6.76
CA SER A 809 17.73 -23.01 -5.70
C SER A 809 18.35 -24.41 -5.54
N ILE A 810 17.53 -25.46 -5.55
CA ILE A 810 17.96 -26.86 -5.40
C ILE A 810 18.79 -27.31 -6.61
N GLY A 811 18.34 -27.01 -7.82
CA GLY A 811 19.08 -27.34 -9.05
C GLY A 811 20.43 -26.62 -9.11
N MET A 812 20.47 -25.34 -8.73
CA MET A 812 21.71 -24.57 -8.62
C MET A 812 22.66 -25.14 -7.58
N ALA A 813 22.14 -25.52 -6.40
CA ALA A 813 22.93 -26.14 -5.35
C ALA A 813 23.52 -27.48 -5.82
N SER A 814 22.72 -28.33 -6.47
CA SER A 814 23.19 -29.61 -7.05
C SER A 814 24.32 -29.38 -8.06
N GLY A 815 24.20 -28.36 -8.92
CA GLY A 815 25.24 -27.98 -9.87
C GLY A 815 26.52 -27.49 -9.17
N LEU A 816 26.38 -26.54 -8.22
CA LEU A 816 27.50 -25.94 -7.51
C LEU A 816 28.23 -26.91 -6.59
N ALA A 817 27.53 -27.87 -5.98
CA ALA A 817 28.13 -28.92 -5.16
C ALA A 817 29.13 -29.79 -5.94
N ARG A 818 28.88 -29.98 -7.25
CA ARG A 818 29.79 -30.75 -8.13
C ARG A 818 31.08 -30.00 -8.45
N THR A 819 31.06 -28.67 -8.39
CA THR A 819 32.22 -27.82 -8.73
C THR A 819 32.86 -27.15 -7.53
N SER A 820 32.33 -27.35 -6.32
CA SER A 820 32.81 -26.73 -5.08
C SER A 820 33.22 -27.76 -4.03
N PRO A 821 34.14 -28.69 -4.34
CA PRO A 821 34.53 -29.74 -3.40
C PRO A 821 35.14 -29.13 -2.13
N GLY A 822 34.72 -29.65 -0.96
CA GLY A 822 35.24 -29.23 0.34
C GLY A 822 34.55 -28.01 0.96
N ARG A 823 33.56 -27.41 0.30
CA ARG A 823 32.70 -26.38 0.89
C ARG A 823 31.24 -26.84 0.88
N PRO A 824 30.50 -26.77 2.00
CA PRO A 824 29.10 -27.18 2.02
C PRO A 824 28.26 -26.29 1.10
N VAL A 825 27.27 -26.85 0.42
CA VAL A 825 26.36 -26.12 -0.47
C VAL A 825 24.92 -26.35 -0.02
N ALA A 826 24.19 -25.26 0.14
CA ALA A 826 22.81 -25.28 0.62
C ALA A 826 21.87 -24.56 -0.34
N ALA A 827 20.67 -25.10 -0.52
CA ALA A 827 19.54 -24.44 -1.17
C ALA A 827 18.60 -23.87 -0.11
N ALA A 828 18.27 -22.58 -0.17
CA ALA A 828 17.28 -21.95 0.70
C ALA A 828 16.00 -21.64 -0.09
N ILE A 829 14.92 -22.33 0.24
CA ILE A 829 13.65 -22.27 -0.48
C ILE A 829 12.46 -22.17 0.49
N GLY A 830 11.50 -21.30 0.21
CA GLY A 830 10.26 -21.23 0.98
C GLY A 830 9.35 -22.43 0.73
N ASP A 831 8.46 -22.75 1.66
CA ASP A 831 7.44 -23.79 1.53
C ASP A 831 6.55 -23.62 0.27
N SER A 832 6.03 -22.42 0.03
CA SER A 832 5.23 -22.13 -1.16
C SER A 832 6.03 -22.37 -2.44
N THR A 833 7.27 -21.85 -2.51
CA THR A 833 8.15 -22.00 -3.67
C THR A 833 8.61 -23.44 -3.89
N PHE A 834 8.81 -24.20 -2.81
CA PHE A 834 9.14 -25.62 -2.87
C PHE A 834 8.01 -26.44 -3.50
N LEU A 835 6.77 -26.20 -3.07
CA LEU A 835 5.58 -26.85 -3.63
C LEU A 835 5.28 -26.40 -5.07
N HIS A 836 5.68 -25.18 -5.44
CA HIS A 836 5.51 -24.62 -6.77
C HIS A 836 6.40 -25.31 -7.83
N ALA A 837 7.72 -25.39 -7.59
CA ALA A 837 8.68 -25.94 -8.55
C ALA A 837 9.92 -26.60 -7.91
N GLY A 838 10.03 -26.67 -6.59
CA GLY A 838 11.15 -27.30 -5.89
C GLY A 838 11.09 -28.83 -5.84
N ILE A 839 9.89 -29.43 -5.88
CA ILE A 839 9.70 -30.90 -5.79
C ILE A 839 10.48 -31.66 -6.89
N PRO A 840 10.36 -31.31 -8.18
CA PRO A 840 11.12 -32.01 -9.23
C PRO A 840 12.63 -31.88 -9.06
N ALA A 841 13.11 -30.71 -8.62
CA ALA A 841 14.52 -30.47 -8.38
C ALA A 841 15.06 -31.28 -7.19
N LEU A 842 14.25 -31.46 -6.13
CA LEU A 842 14.61 -32.32 -5.00
C LEU A 842 14.66 -33.79 -5.42
N LEU A 843 13.67 -34.25 -6.19
CA LEU A 843 13.66 -35.61 -6.73
C LEU A 843 14.91 -35.90 -7.56
N ASP A 844 15.29 -34.98 -8.44
CA ASP A 844 16.51 -35.09 -9.25
C ASP A 844 17.78 -35.08 -8.38
N ALA A 845 17.85 -34.20 -7.37
CA ALA A 845 18.98 -34.16 -6.45
C ALA A 845 19.16 -35.50 -5.70
N VAL A 846 18.06 -36.11 -5.24
CA VAL A 846 18.08 -37.42 -4.57
C VAL A 846 18.51 -38.51 -5.53
N TYR A 847 17.92 -38.56 -6.73
CA TYR A 847 18.25 -39.54 -7.76
C TYR A 847 19.75 -39.50 -8.12
N ASN A 848 20.32 -38.30 -8.25
CA ASN A 848 21.73 -38.09 -8.58
C ASN A 848 22.66 -38.07 -7.36
N GLN A 849 22.16 -38.36 -6.15
CA GLN A 849 22.93 -38.36 -4.91
C GLN A 849 23.72 -37.06 -4.68
N ALA A 850 23.13 -35.91 -5.02
CA ALA A 850 23.77 -34.62 -4.84
C ALA A 850 24.12 -34.39 -3.35
N ARG A 851 25.33 -33.92 -3.07
CA ARG A 851 25.77 -33.59 -1.69
C ARG A 851 25.38 -32.16 -1.34
N ILE A 852 24.11 -31.95 -1.02
CA ILE A 852 23.53 -30.64 -0.72
C ILE A 852 22.60 -30.70 0.48
N THR A 853 22.44 -29.55 1.14
CA THR A 853 21.39 -29.35 2.14
C THR A 853 20.27 -28.49 1.57
N VAL A 854 19.03 -28.97 1.63
CA VAL A 854 17.86 -28.19 1.25
C VAL A 854 17.20 -27.67 2.52
N LEU A 855 17.28 -26.36 2.72
CA LEU A 855 16.64 -25.63 3.80
C LEU A 855 15.26 -25.15 3.34
N ILE A 856 14.20 -25.86 3.77
CA ILE A 856 12.81 -25.46 3.52
C ILE A 856 12.36 -24.52 4.64
N LEU A 857 12.18 -23.25 4.28
CA LEU A 857 11.75 -22.17 5.15
C LEU A 857 10.21 -22.14 5.21
N ASN A 858 9.63 -22.96 6.08
CA ASN A 858 8.18 -23.11 6.23
C ASN A 858 7.59 -22.04 7.16
N ASN A 859 6.97 -21.02 6.56
CA ASN A 859 6.27 -19.96 7.28
C ASN A 859 4.74 -20.01 7.14
N GLY A 860 4.22 -20.99 6.39
CA GLY A 860 2.79 -21.27 6.23
C GLY A 860 2.04 -20.23 5.41
N THR A 861 2.71 -19.48 4.53
CA THR A 861 2.04 -18.47 3.68
C THR A 861 2.91 -17.97 2.51
N THR A 862 2.27 -17.47 1.43
CA THR A 862 2.99 -16.74 0.37
C THR A 862 3.17 -15.26 0.78
N ALA A 863 4.18 -15.00 1.62
CA ALA A 863 4.28 -13.75 2.39
C ALA A 863 4.42 -12.45 1.57
N MET A 864 5.34 -12.41 0.59
CA MET A 864 5.65 -11.17 -0.14
C MET A 864 4.53 -10.68 -1.07
N THR A 865 3.60 -11.56 -1.45
CA THR A 865 2.49 -11.24 -2.35
C THR A 865 1.21 -10.85 -1.62
N GLY A 866 1.20 -10.87 -0.28
CA GLY A 866 0.02 -10.52 0.53
C GLY A 866 -0.54 -11.64 1.40
N GLY A 867 0.13 -12.80 1.48
CA GLY A 867 -0.21 -13.87 2.41
C GLY A 867 -1.19 -14.92 1.86
N GLN A 868 -1.20 -15.13 0.55
CA GLN A 868 -2.13 -16.05 -0.12
C GLN A 868 -1.92 -17.53 0.30
N PRO A 869 -3.02 -18.32 0.38
CA PRO A 869 -2.95 -19.74 0.69
C PRO A 869 -2.31 -20.56 -0.44
N HIS A 870 -1.74 -21.72 -0.08
CA HIS A 870 -1.11 -22.70 -0.99
C HIS A 870 -1.28 -24.11 -0.40
N PRO A 871 -0.91 -25.21 -1.10
CA PRO A 871 -1.14 -26.57 -0.58
C PRO A 871 -0.50 -26.89 0.79
N GLY A 872 0.45 -26.07 1.26
CA GLY A 872 1.05 -26.19 2.59
C GLY A 872 0.26 -25.51 3.71
N THR A 873 -0.75 -24.69 3.40
CA THR A 873 -1.53 -23.93 4.41
C THR A 873 -2.79 -24.65 4.90
N GLY A 874 -3.26 -25.66 4.17
CA GLY A 874 -4.51 -26.36 4.48
C GLY A 874 -5.78 -25.52 4.24
N GLN A 875 -5.69 -24.48 3.41
CA GLN A 875 -6.83 -23.63 3.02
C GLN A 875 -6.84 -23.40 1.50
N ASN A 876 -8.03 -23.29 0.91
CA ASN A 876 -8.19 -22.91 -0.49
C ASN A 876 -8.33 -21.38 -0.65
N ALA A 877 -8.50 -20.91 -1.89
CA ALA A 877 -8.63 -19.48 -2.21
C ALA A 877 -9.82 -18.76 -1.55
N ARG A 878 -10.84 -19.50 -1.08
CA ARG A 878 -12.01 -18.97 -0.38
C ARG A 878 -11.84 -18.97 1.15
N GLY A 879 -10.69 -19.41 1.65
CA GLY A 879 -10.44 -19.59 3.08
C GLY A 879 -11.11 -20.83 3.66
N GLU A 880 -11.62 -21.73 2.83
CA GLU A 880 -12.21 -23.00 3.26
C GLU A 880 -11.10 -24.02 3.55
N SER A 881 -11.35 -24.96 4.47
CA SER A 881 -10.41 -26.03 4.79
C SER A 881 -10.12 -26.91 3.57
N ALA A 882 -8.85 -27.19 3.32
CA ALA A 882 -8.36 -28.04 2.24
C ALA A 882 -7.27 -29.01 2.75
N PRO A 883 -6.99 -30.11 2.03
CA PRO A 883 -5.89 -31.02 2.39
C PRO A 883 -4.55 -30.27 2.50
N GLN A 884 -3.86 -30.45 3.61
CA GLN A 884 -2.55 -29.87 3.87
C GLN A 884 -1.45 -30.87 3.52
N VAL A 885 -0.44 -30.42 2.77
CA VAL A 885 0.75 -31.23 2.47
C VAL A 885 1.69 -31.27 3.68
N ASP A 886 2.01 -32.48 4.14
CA ASP A 886 3.10 -32.70 5.09
C ASP A 886 4.44 -32.68 4.33
N LEU A 887 5.18 -31.57 4.48
CA LEU A 887 6.47 -31.35 3.82
C LEU A 887 7.51 -32.43 4.20
N ALA A 888 7.52 -32.89 5.46
CA ALA A 888 8.49 -33.88 5.92
C ALA A 888 8.17 -35.25 5.33
N ALA A 889 6.90 -35.66 5.35
CA ALA A 889 6.46 -36.89 4.71
C ALA A 889 6.70 -36.86 3.19
N LEU A 890 6.43 -35.72 2.53
CA LEU A 890 6.71 -35.53 1.12
C LEU A 890 8.20 -35.70 0.81
N CYS A 891 9.09 -35.03 1.55
CA CYS A 891 10.54 -35.14 1.33
C CYS A 891 11.04 -36.58 1.52
N ARG A 892 10.54 -37.30 2.54
CA ARG A 892 10.85 -38.73 2.72
C ARG A 892 10.33 -39.58 1.57
N GLY A 893 9.12 -39.28 1.08
CA GLY A 893 8.52 -39.95 -0.08
C GLY A 893 9.31 -39.75 -1.38
N LEU A 894 10.03 -38.64 -1.50
CA LEU A 894 10.95 -38.38 -2.62
C LEU A 894 12.32 -39.07 -2.45
N GLY A 895 12.53 -39.82 -1.36
CA GLY A 895 13.74 -40.62 -1.12
C GLY A 895 14.80 -39.96 -0.24
N VAL A 896 14.54 -38.77 0.31
CA VAL A 896 15.47 -38.11 1.23
C VAL A 896 15.60 -38.92 2.52
N GLN A 897 16.81 -39.36 2.84
CA GLN A 897 17.08 -40.18 4.04
C GLN A 897 17.17 -39.33 5.31
N HIS A 898 17.68 -38.12 5.19
CA HIS A 898 17.88 -37.21 6.32
C HIS A 898 16.89 -36.04 6.24
N VAL A 899 15.77 -36.15 6.97
CA VAL A 899 14.74 -35.12 7.06
C VAL A 899 14.51 -34.75 8.53
N ALA A 900 14.86 -33.52 8.88
CA ALA A 900 14.68 -32.95 10.21
C ALA A 900 13.78 -31.72 10.17
N THR A 901 13.05 -31.49 11.27
CA THR A 901 12.27 -30.26 11.47
C THR A 901 12.76 -29.59 12.74
N VAL A 902 13.00 -28.28 12.67
CA VAL A 902 13.46 -27.49 13.82
C VAL A 902 12.61 -26.22 13.97
N ASP A 903 12.43 -25.78 15.21
CA ASP A 903 11.91 -24.44 15.49
C ASP A 903 13.06 -23.43 15.31
N PRO A 904 13.02 -22.53 14.31
CA PRO A 904 14.08 -21.56 14.07
C PRO A 904 14.32 -20.57 15.22
N TYR A 905 13.43 -20.52 16.22
CA TYR A 905 13.66 -19.73 17.43
C TYR A 905 14.49 -20.48 18.49
N ASP A 906 14.70 -21.78 18.38
CA ASP A 906 15.74 -22.49 19.15
C ASP A 906 17.10 -22.27 18.46
N VAL A 907 17.89 -21.30 18.92
CA VAL A 907 19.15 -20.90 18.28
C VAL A 907 20.16 -22.04 18.27
N ALA A 908 20.31 -22.73 19.41
CA ALA A 908 21.26 -23.83 19.55
C ALA A 908 20.79 -25.03 18.73
N GLY A 909 19.52 -25.42 18.86
CA GLY A 909 18.94 -26.50 18.08
C GLY A 909 18.97 -26.24 16.58
N THR A 910 18.71 -25.01 16.13
CA THR A 910 18.79 -24.61 14.73
C THR A 910 20.22 -24.68 14.22
N TYR A 911 21.20 -24.17 14.98
CA TYR A 911 22.61 -24.27 14.60
C TYR A 911 23.05 -25.72 14.46
N LEU A 912 22.74 -26.55 15.46
CA LEU A 912 23.08 -27.98 15.46
C LEU A 912 22.36 -28.74 14.34
N ALA A 913 21.09 -28.44 14.06
CA ALA A 913 20.34 -29.07 12.98
C ALA A 913 20.88 -28.66 11.60
N VAL A 914 21.32 -27.42 11.43
CA VAL A 914 21.99 -26.97 10.20
C VAL A 914 23.37 -27.64 10.07
N GLU A 915 24.13 -27.72 11.14
CA GLU A 915 25.44 -28.40 11.16
C GLU A 915 25.31 -29.89 10.82
N ASP A 916 24.36 -30.59 11.44
CA ASP A 916 24.05 -32.00 11.16
C ASP A 916 23.57 -32.19 9.71
N ALA A 917 22.67 -31.34 9.23
CA ALA A 917 22.20 -31.40 7.85
C ALA A 917 23.32 -31.14 6.84
N LEU A 918 24.25 -30.21 7.09
CA LEU A 918 25.41 -29.97 6.21
C LEU A 918 26.46 -31.09 6.29
N ALA A 919 26.54 -31.79 7.43
CA ALA A 919 27.45 -32.92 7.63
C ALA A 919 26.94 -34.21 6.97
N ALA A 920 25.62 -34.33 6.76
CA ALA A 920 25.00 -35.49 6.14
C ALA A 920 25.60 -35.83 4.77
N ASP A 921 25.70 -37.12 4.49
CA ASP A 921 26.10 -37.61 3.18
C ASP A 921 24.89 -37.64 2.23
N GLY A 922 25.09 -37.13 1.01
CA GLY A 922 24.03 -37.01 0.00
C GLY A 922 23.10 -35.81 0.27
N VAL A 923 21.82 -35.97 -0.06
CA VAL A 923 20.81 -34.92 0.11
C VAL A 923 20.24 -34.96 1.52
N SER A 924 20.31 -33.85 2.23
CA SER A 924 19.59 -33.62 3.48
C SER A 924 18.53 -32.54 3.31
N VAL A 925 17.42 -32.67 4.04
CA VAL A 925 16.38 -31.63 4.12
C VAL A 925 16.22 -31.21 5.57
N LEU A 926 16.36 -29.91 5.80
CA LEU A 926 16.02 -29.28 7.08
C LEU A 926 14.81 -28.38 6.86
N ILE A 927 13.73 -28.64 7.60
CA ILE A 927 12.51 -27.84 7.56
C ILE A 927 12.48 -26.96 8.81
N THR A 928 12.47 -25.64 8.64
CA THR A 928 12.26 -24.73 9.76
C THR A 928 10.80 -24.32 9.78
N THR A 929 10.09 -24.57 10.87
CA THR A 929 8.63 -24.32 10.92
C THR A 929 8.27 -23.29 11.98
N ARG A 930 7.88 -22.10 11.54
CA ARG A 930 7.30 -21.03 12.38
C ARG A 930 6.42 -20.13 11.51
N PRO A 931 5.20 -19.76 11.93
CA PRO A 931 4.36 -18.87 11.15
C PRO A 931 5.05 -17.55 10.82
N CYS A 932 4.76 -16.99 9.66
CA CYS A 932 5.21 -15.64 9.30
C CYS A 932 4.77 -14.63 10.37
N VAL A 933 5.67 -13.75 10.80
CA VAL A 933 5.40 -12.75 11.85
C VAL A 933 4.36 -11.70 11.44
N GLU A 934 4.09 -11.58 10.14
CA GLU A 934 3.08 -10.69 9.55
C GLU A 934 1.80 -11.43 9.06
N ALA A 935 1.74 -12.76 9.17
CA ALA A 935 0.52 -13.53 8.87
C ALA A 935 -0.60 -13.19 9.89
N PRO A 936 -1.91 -13.42 9.59
CA PRO A 936 -3.05 -12.79 10.27
C PRO A 936 -3.16 -12.96 11.80
N VAL A 937 -2.31 -13.78 12.43
CA VAL A 937 -2.09 -13.81 13.87
C VAL A 937 -0.67 -13.31 14.16
N LYS A 938 -0.51 -12.03 14.51
CA LYS A 938 0.78 -11.47 14.94
C LYS A 938 1.25 -12.20 16.20
N ILE A 939 2.24 -13.09 16.05
CA ILE A 939 2.87 -13.77 17.18
C ILE A 939 3.77 -12.74 17.89
N ARG A 940 3.29 -12.21 19.03
CA ARG A 940 4.06 -11.32 19.90
C ARG A 940 4.13 -11.92 21.29
N ASP A 941 5.31 -12.43 21.63
CA ASP A 941 5.65 -12.83 22.99
C ASP A 941 6.20 -11.64 23.79
N ILE A 942 6.54 -11.89 25.06
CA ILE A 942 7.11 -10.87 25.94
C ILE A 942 8.37 -10.28 25.26
N PRO A 943 8.41 -8.96 25.01
CA PRO A 943 9.56 -8.35 24.36
C PRO A 943 10.78 -8.41 25.28
N TYR A 944 11.94 -8.34 24.65
CA TYR A 944 13.23 -8.37 25.36
C TYR A 944 13.82 -6.96 25.42
N VAL A 945 14.61 -6.73 26.45
CA VAL A 945 15.37 -5.50 26.65
C VAL A 945 16.82 -5.85 26.96
N VAL A 946 17.72 -4.92 26.65
CA VAL A 946 19.13 -5.01 27.05
C VAL A 946 19.29 -4.33 28.41
N ILE A 947 19.87 -5.03 29.39
CA ILE A 947 20.33 -4.52 30.68
C ILE A 947 21.68 -3.84 30.43
N PRO A 948 21.75 -2.50 30.42
CA PRO A 948 22.95 -1.78 29.99
C PRO A 948 24.18 -2.13 30.81
N GLU A 949 24.03 -2.34 32.12
CA GLU A 949 25.10 -2.64 33.06
C GLU A 949 25.74 -4.01 32.78
N ALA A 950 24.96 -4.96 32.25
CA ALA A 950 25.44 -6.28 31.87
C ALA A 950 25.97 -6.35 30.43
N CYS A 951 25.65 -5.38 29.58
CA CYS A 951 26.05 -5.41 28.16
C CYS A 951 27.54 -5.11 27.99
N THR A 952 28.29 -6.07 27.46
CA THR A 952 29.72 -5.97 27.17
C THR A 952 30.03 -5.45 25.76
N ALA A 953 29.06 -4.90 25.04
CA ALA A 953 29.20 -4.44 23.65
C ALA A 953 29.91 -5.46 22.71
N CYS A 954 29.65 -6.76 22.87
CA CYS A 954 30.18 -7.81 21.99
C CYS A 954 29.57 -7.77 20.58
N GLN A 955 28.41 -7.13 20.43
CA GLN A 955 27.70 -6.86 19.18
C GLN A 955 27.18 -8.08 18.40
N LEU A 956 27.27 -9.29 18.96
CA LEU A 956 26.80 -10.52 18.31
C LEU A 956 25.33 -10.44 17.86
N CYS A 957 24.48 -9.80 18.65
CA CYS A 957 23.05 -9.63 18.33
C CYS A 957 22.79 -8.75 17.10
N MET A 958 23.73 -7.89 16.67
CA MET A 958 23.57 -7.06 15.47
C MET A 958 23.74 -7.85 14.18
N ASN A 959 24.42 -9.00 14.24
CA ASN A 959 24.51 -9.91 13.11
C ASN A 959 23.14 -10.48 12.70
N LEU A 960 22.13 -10.41 13.57
CA LEU A 960 20.75 -10.80 13.27
C LEU A 960 20.08 -9.91 12.23
N GLY A 961 20.56 -8.68 12.02
CA GLY A 961 19.88 -7.70 11.17
C GLY A 961 18.47 -7.36 11.62
N CYS A 962 18.12 -7.67 12.87
CA CYS A 962 16.79 -7.46 13.41
C CYS A 962 16.52 -5.94 13.50
N PRO A 963 15.48 -5.40 12.83
CA PRO A 963 15.19 -3.96 12.86
C PRO A 963 14.88 -3.44 14.28
N ALA A 964 14.51 -4.34 15.20
CA ALA A 964 14.28 -4.01 16.60
C ALA A 964 15.57 -3.81 17.42
N ILE A 965 16.77 -4.12 16.91
CA ILE A 965 18.03 -3.96 17.64
C ILE A 965 18.82 -2.79 17.05
N THR A 966 19.17 -1.81 17.87
CA THR A 966 19.91 -0.61 17.44
C THR A 966 21.11 -0.35 18.35
N TRP A 967 22.12 0.33 17.83
CA TRP A 967 23.25 0.83 18.62
C TRP A 967 22.81 1.87 19.64
N THR A 968 23.56 1.98 20.74
CA THR A 968 23.45 3.08 21.71
C THR A 968 24.75 3.88 21.71
N ASP A 969 24.69 5.09 22.28
CA ASP A 969 25.87 5.95 22.48
C ASP A 969 26.76 5.45 23.63
N GLU A 970 26.21 4.64 24.54
CA GLU A 970 26.97 4.01 25.61
C GLU A 970 27.98 3.01 25.04
N ARG A 971 29.21 3.07 25.53
CA ARG A 971 30.30 2.22 25.07
C ARG A 971 30.81 1.30 26.17
N TYR A 972 31.30 0.14 25.77
CA TYR A 972 32.11 -0.74 26.58
C TYR A 972 33.38 -1.04 25.79
N GLU A 973 34.54 -0.75 26.35
CA GLU A 973 35.85 -0.92 25.69
C GLU A 973 35.91 -0.30 24.27
N GLY A 974 35.35 0.91 24.13
CA GLY A 974 35.36 1.65 22.86
C GLY A 974 34.31 1.22 21.82
N ARG A 975 33.57 0.13 22.02
CA ARG A 975 32.49 -0.32 21.13
C ARG A 975 31.11 0.12 21.62
N PRO A 976 30.18 0.53 20.74
CA PRO A 976 28.82 0.85 21.16
C PRO A 976 28.08 -0.38 21.66
N LYS A 977 27.39 -0.22 22.79
CA LYS A 977 26.38 -1.15 23.29
C LYS A 977 25.16 -1.14 22.37
N VAL A 978 24.23 -2.03 22.65
CA VAL A 978 22.99 -2.19 21.88
C VAL A 978 21.78 -1.97 22.77
N THR A 979 20.64 -1.66 22.15
CA THR A 979 19.33 -1.64 22.79
C THR A 979 18.32 -2.34 21.88
N ILE A 980 17.26 -2.87 22.48
CA ILE A 980 16.15 -3.48 21.76
C ILE A 980 14.94 -2.56 21.89
N ASP A 981 14.30 -2.23 20.76
CA ASP A 981 13.02 -1.55 20.72
C ASP A 981 11.89 -2.54 21.06
N PRO A 982 11.28 -2.47 22.25
CA PRO A 982 10.23 -3.40 22.65
C PRO A 982 8.95 -3.26 21.81
N VAL A 983 8.76 -2.17 21.04
CA VAL A 983 7.61 -1.97 20.14
C VAL A 983 7.76 -2.78 18.86
N GLN A 984 8.99 -2.87 18.34
CA GLN A 984 9.30 -3.66 17.16
C GLN A 984 9.60 -5.12 17.50
N CYS A 985 10.09 -5.40 18.72
CA CYS A 985 10.41 -6.75 19.15
C CYS A 985 9.16 -7.65 19.16
N THR A 986 9.24 -8.78 18.46
CA THR A 986 8.20 -9.83 18.44
C THR A 986 8.32 -10.83 19.58
N GLY A 987 9.34 -10.69 20.44
CA GLY A 987 9.57 -11.60 21.56
C GLY A 987 10.17 -12.95 21.15
N CYS A 988 10.72 -13.09 19.94
CA CYS A 988 11.23 -14.36 19.39
C CYS A 988 12.39 -15.01 20.15
N THR A 989 12.93 -14.36 21.19
CA THR A 989 14.02 -14.85 22.08
C THR A 989 15.41 -15.04 21.45
N VAL A 990 15.52 -15.07 20.11
CA VAL A 990 16.77 -15.34 19.37
C VAL A 990 17.95 -14.47 19.84
N CYS A 991 17.74 -13.16 20.00
CA CYS A 991 18.79 -12.25 20.44
C CYS A 991 19.23 -12.50 21.90
N ALA A 992 18.33 -13.00 22.75
CA ALA A 992 18.63 -13.35 24.13
C ALA A 992 19.55 -14.57 24.22
N GLN A 993 19.24 -15.60 23.43
CA GLN A 993 20.02 -16.83 23.37
C GLN A 993 21.45 -16.60 22.82
N LEU A 994 21.66 -15.56 22.01
CA LEU A 994 22.98 -15.18 21.50
C LEU A 994 23.78 -14.27 22.44
N CYS A 995 23.22 -13.84 23.57
CA CYS A 995 23.87 -12.88 24.46
C CYS A 995 24.77 -13.60 25.49
N PRO A 996 26.11 -13.57 25.35
CA PRO A 996 27.00 -14.27 26.28
C PRO A 996 27.05 -13.66 27.68
N ALA A 997 26.55 -12.42 27.83
CA ALA A 997 26.56 -11.69 29.09
C ALA A 997 25.21 -11.74 29.82
N ASP A 998 24.23 -12.51 29.31
CA ASP A 998 22.84 -12.54 29.78
C ASP A 998 22.24 -11.14 29.97
N ALA A 999 22.71 -10.21 29.12
CA ALA A 999 22.31 -8.82 29.15
C ALA A 999 20.96 -8.62 28.46
N ILE A 1000 20.47 -9.58 27.67
CA ILE A 1000 19.16 -9.49 27.01
C ILE A 1000 18.16 -10.33 27.79
N ARG A 1001 17.18 -9.69 28.43
CA ARG A 1001 16.21 -10.33 29.33
C ARG A 1001 14.77 -10.00 28.94
N PRO A 1002 13.81 -10.90 29.22
CA PRO A 1002 12.40 -10.58 29.05
C PRO A 1002 12.04 -9.40 29.97
N THR A 1003 11.16 -8.52 29.51
CA THR A 1003 10.66 -7.45 30.37
C THR A 1003 9.92 -8.04 31.58
N THR A 1004 10.10 -7.44 32.78
CA THR A 1004 9.44 -7.87 34.03
C THR A 1004 7.91 -7.67 34.02
N ALA A 1005 7.38 -7.04 32.98
CA ALA A 1005 5.96 -6.95 32.69
C ALA A 1005 5.64 -7.65 31.37
N ARG A 1006 4.55 -8.43 31.31
CA ARG A 1006 3.90 -8.76 30.03
C ARG A 1006 3.54 -7.43 29.38
N VAL A 1007 4.18 -7.08 28.27
CA VAL A 1007 3.69 -5.99 27.43
C VAL A 1007 2.37 -6.48 26.84
N LYS A 1008 1.25 -5.83 27.17
CA LYS A 1008 -0.05 -6.16 26.60
C LYS A 1008 0.06 -6.00 25.10
N ALA A 1009 -0.20 -7.06 24.34
CA ALA A 1009 -0.28 -6.99 22.89
C ALA A 1009 -1.32 -5.92 22.50
N ARG A 1010 -0.92 -5.00 21.62
CA ARG A 1010 -1.85 -4.27 20.74
C ARG A 1010 -1.95 -5.03 19.44
#